data_AF-Q8EWB2-F1
#
_entry.id   AF-Q8EWB2-F1
#
_cell.length_a   1.000
_cell.length_b   1.000
_cell.length_c   1.000
_cell.angle_alpha   90.00
_cell.angle_beta   90.00
_cell.angle_gamma   90.00
#
_symmetry.space_group_name_H-M   'P 1'
#
loop_
_entity.id
_entity.type
_entity.pdbx_description
1 polymer ?
#
loop_
_entity_poly.entity_id
_entity_poly.type
_entity_poly.pdbx_seq_one_letter_code
_entity_poly.pdbx_strand_id
1 'polypeptide(L)'
;MKKSEYLSKYNYIDYYTKPKGLWFFSINEIEEKLEWEINLYLSKKKNKNFNINDENSYDELEDSDELEIDSYELYKQFKENNPTSAEQNKNIYMVQGNIIDKASRNYLCEKYKHIQTVVDIEQELKFKKNKEQADKTQELLEQHESIIIFQPVFIYKNMITKSDAVVKENNKLTVIETKGTTSAKFVHYLDLYFQMHVIENQDYLLKQNLLFDYELCLIEYKFLNKNEVSLETTPYINLSKTVTVSPRIKENRRKEEIVLISNQIKKGIPYDEDIEPLKIKDLMYENYNDIESNTECPKYPATRKKYAKSYELIKKINSEFVEAISKLQSHKDSLNEESFPTFAPSVNDKSPIKNCDYFPTEKKLYSLMGYNLYNYSGKVADQTIEAIEKIKKKDDIKNFLKQPSKNPEFYLNLFNTKKAGLINNEFCNIKINELKENKVYFDFETISSPIRVIDNSLPFMQIVTQCSIIKSTTNSKIENLTCDNLIIDPKNINIDWFKQIIDSIYFGPEPIKDGLSVRISSPHSTSYIVYNKSFECSRLKEMAKFINEKEYTFKVEQINKNIYDLADFFILSSGTDKVGYYIFFKELYGFYSIKKVLPLVGKYNQKIYEQAKCLDYNTLKIGNGQVCQEETTKRFFDLVSDSEWKKLENEMKTYCENDVRSMIAIELFIKDLLNKYEDVINE
;
A
#
# COMPACT_ATOMS: atom_id res chain seq x y z
N MET A 1 -10.86 6.50 27.24
CA MET A 1 -9.42 6.12 27.25
C MET A 1 -9.06 5.46 28.57
N LYS A 2 -8.76 4.16 28.61
CA LYS A 2 -8.01 3.62 29.76
C LYS A 2 -6.55 3.94 29.51
N LYS A 3 -6.00 4.98 30.16
CA LYS A 3 -4.55 5.22 30.11
C LYS A 3 -3.88 3.99 30.73
N SER A 4 -3.23 3.17 29.90
CA SER A 4 -2.32 2.13 30.39
C SER A 4 -1.38 2.77 31.40
N GLU A 5 -1.07 2.09 32.51
CA GLU A 5 -0.11 2.59 33.51
C GLU A 5 1.26 2.87 32.87
N TYR A 6 1.63 2.05 31.89
CA TYR A 6 2.95 2.07 31.26
C TYR A 6 2.93 2.69 29.86
N LEU A 7 4.07 3.20 29.41
CA LEU A 7 4.36 3.49 28.01
C LEU A 7 4.68 2.19 27.29
N SER A 8 4.08 1.98 26.13
CA SER A 8 4.30 0.82 25.28
C SER A 8 5.16 1.17 24.06
N LYS A 9 5.62 0.15 23.35
CA LYS A 9 6.25 0.30 22.03
C LYS A 9 5.40 1.10 21.05
N TYR A 10 4.08 0.98 21.11
CA TYR A 10 3.16 1.74 20.25
C TYR A 10 3.23 3.24 20.52
N ASN A 11 3.31 3.64 21.80
CA ASN A 11 3.47 5.05 22.15
C ASN A 11 4.81 5.60 21.63
N TYR A 12 5.86 4.79 21.66
CA TYR A 12 7.18 5.15 21.11
C TYR A 12 7.16 5.27 19.59
N ILE A 13 6.49 4.37 18.87
CA ILE A 13 6.32 4.46 17.42
C ILE A 13 5.46 5.69 17.06
N ASP A 14 4.39 5.94 17.81
CA ASP A 14 3.48 7.08 17.62
C ASP A 14 4.20 8.43 17.78
N TYR A 15 5.24 8.51 18.64
CA TYR A 15 6.08 9.70 18.77
C TYR A 15 6.64 10.18 17.42
N TYR A 16 7.01 9.24 16.55
CA TYR A 16 7.63 9.50 15.25
C TYR A 16 6.65 9.49 14.06
N THR A 17 5.41 9.02 14.27
CA THR A 17 4.45 8.77 13.19
C THR A 17 3.12 9.49 13.35
N LYS A 18 2.86 10.10 14.51
CA LYS A 18 1.66 10.92 14.78
C LYS A 18 2.03 12.32 15.27
N PRO A 19 1.22 13.35 14.95
CA PRO A 19 1.33 14.67 15.58
C PRO A 19 1.30 14.57 17.10
N LYS A 20 2.00 15.48 17.80
CA LYS A 20 2.19 15.45 19.26
C LYS A 20 0.90 15.24 20.07
N GLY A 21 -0.18 15.94 19.71
CA GLY A 21 -1.45 15.82 20.42
C GLY A 21 -2.15 14.47 20.27
N LEU A 22 -1.73 13.64 19.30
CA LEU A 22 -2.39 12.41 18.90
C LEU A 22 -1.67 11.13 19.38
N TRP A 23 -0.53 11.25 20.07
CA TRP A 23 0.32 10.12 20.49
C TRP A 23 -0.35 9.05 21.35
N PHE A 24 -1.48 9.37 21.99
CA PHE A 24 -2.19 8.47 22.90
C PHE A 24 -3.61 8.14 22.44
N PHE A 25 -3.96 8.52 21.21
CA PHE A 25 -5.24 8.18 20.59
C PHE A 25 -5.05 7.03 19.61
N SER A 26 -5.98 6.10 19.64
CA SER A 26 -6.05 5.02 18.65
C SER A 26 -6.33 5.58 17.26
N ILE A 27 -5.95 4.84 16.21
CA ILE A 27 -6.21 5.24 14.82
C ILE A 27 -7.72 5.47 14.60
N ASN A 28 -8.57 4.59 15.17
CA ASN A 28 -10.03 4.72 15.06
C ASN A 28 -10.56 5.99 15.73
N GLU A 29 -10.12 6.31 16.95
CA GLU A 29 -10.51 7.56 17.62
C GLU A 29 -10.10 8.80 16.80
N ILE A 30 -8.95 8.74 16.13
CA ILE A 30 -8.47 9.82 15.26
C ILE A 30 -9.32 9.94 14.00
N GLU A 31 -9.58 8.84 13.29
CA GLU A 31 -10.41 8.81 12.09
C GLU A 31 -11.83 9.31 12.38
N GLU A 32 -12.49 8.80 13.43
CA GLU A 32 -13.83 9.25 13.83
C GLU A 32 -13.88 10.76 14.08
N LYS A 33 -12.85 11.30 14.74
CA LYS A 33 -12.75 12.72 15.03
C LYS A 33 -12.44 13.55 13.77
N LEU A 34 -11.57 13.06 12.87
CA LEU A 34 -11.30 13.69 11.57
C LEU A 34 -12.58 13.78 10.73
N GLU A 35 -13.33 12.69 10.63
CA GLU A 35 -14.60 12.64 9.90
C GLU A 35 -15.62 13.62 10.49
N TRP A 36 -15.72 13.68 11.82
CA TRP A 36 -16.59 14.64 12.51
C TRP A 36 -16.21 16.09 12.16
N GLU A 37 -14.92 16.45 12.21
CA GLU A 37 -14.45 17.79 11.84
C GLU A 37 -14.73 18.11 10.36
N ILE A 38 -14.49 17.16 9.46
CA ILE A 38 -14.81 17.29 8.03
C ILE A 38 -16.30 17.60 7.84
N ASN A 39 -17.18 16.83 8.47
CA ASN A 39 -18.63 17.04 8.41
C ASN A 39 -19.05 18.40 8.98
N LEU A 40 -18.39 18.86 10.04
CA LEU A 40 -18.59 20.19 10.60
C LEU A 40 -18.16 21.30 9.62
N TYR A 41 -17.05 21.14 8.92
CA TYR A 41 -16.61 22.09 7.88
C TYR A 41 -17.57 22.10 6.67
N LEU A 42 -18.02 20.93 6.23
CA LEU A 42 -18.93 20.79 5.09
C LEU A 42 -20.31 21.39 5.40
N SER A 43 -20.85 21.14 6.60
CA SER A 43 -22.14 21.72 7.03
C SER A 43 -22.08 23.25 7.13
N LYS A 44 -21.00 23.82 7.67
CA LYS A 44 -20.78 25.28 7.71
C LYS A 44 -20.64 25.90 6.31
N LYS A 45 -20.07 25.16 5.35
CA LYS A 45 -19.85 25.63 3.97
C LYS A 45 -21.05 25.46 3.05
N LYS A 46 -22.11 24.71 3.39
CA LYS A 46 -23.35 24.60 2.57
C LYS A 46 -24.04 25.96 2.26
N ASN A 47 -23.61 27.07 2.87
CA ASN A 47 -24.01 28.44 2.49
C ASN A 47 -23.14 29.10 1.39
N LYS A 48 -22.15 28.41 0.82
CA LYS A 48 -21.36 28.85 -0.36
C LYS A 48 -21.09 27.65 -1.26
N ASN A 49 -21.52 27.72 -2.52
CA ASN A 49 -21.27 26.72 -3.57
C ASN A 49 -19.78 26.35 -3.64
N PHE A 50 -19.40 25.25 -2.99
CA PHE A 50 -18.05 24.72 -3.01
C PHE A 50 -18.16 23.24 -3.35
N ASN A 51 -17.77 22.89 -4.58
CA ASN A 51 -17.72 21.51 -5.06
C ASN A 51 -16.39 20.91 -4.59
N ILE A 52 -16.38 20.29 -3.41
CA ILE A 52 -15.28 19.43 -2.93
C ILE A 52 -15.90 18.04 -2.76
N ASN A 53 -16.09 17.33 -3.86
CA ASN A 53 -16.27 15.87 -3.82
C ASN A 53 -14.92 15.23 -4.18
N ASP A 54 -13.91 15.62 -3.40
CA ASP A 54 -12.53 15.31 -3.68
C ASP A 54 -12.06 14.27 -2.66
N GLU A 55 -12.29 12.99 -2.97
CA GLU A 55 -11.51 11.86 -2.46
C GLU A 55 -10.05 11.98 -2.97
N ASN A 56 -9.33 13.03 -2.57
CA ASN A 56 -7.95 13.36 -2.99
C ASN A 56 -6.88 12.43 -2.40
N SER A 57 -7.31 11.27 -1.92
CA SER A 57 -6.63 10.58 -0.84
C SER A 57 -6.14 9.19 -1.23
N TYR A 58 -6.66 8.63 -2.32
CA TYR A 58 -6.29 7.28 -2.80
C TYR A 58 -5.38 7.30 -4.05
N ASP A 59 -5.38 8.37 -4.84
CA ASP A 59 -4.52 8.48 -6.03
C ASP A 59 -3.02 8.41 -5.73
N GLU A 60 -2.57 8.85 -4.54
CA GLU A 60 -1.16 8.68 -4.12
C GLU A 60 -0.84 7.25 -3.63
N LEU A 61 -1.86 6.48 -3.27
CA LEU A 61 -1.74 5.07 -2.87
C LEU A 61 -1.82 4.13 -4.08
N GLU A 62 -2.48 4.54 -5.17
CA GLU A 62 -2.56 3.77 -6.42
C GLU A 62 -1.21 3.68 -7.17
N ASP A 63 -0.29 4.63 -6.93
CA ASP A 63 1.00 4.72 -7.63
C ASP A 63 2.19 4.07 -6.91
N SER A 64 1.99 3.41 -5.77
CA SER A 64 3.06 2.72 -5.06
C SER A 64 2.81 1.21 -4.99
N ASP A 65 3.76 0.45 -5.56
CA ASP A 65 4.01 -0.97 -5.35
C ASP A 65 3.26 -1.59 -4.17
N GLU A 66 2.40 -2.58 -4.46
CA GLU A 66 1.90 -3.63 -3.56
C GLU A 66 1.93 -3.25 -2.07
N LEU A 67 0.91 -2.51 -1.61
CA LEU A 67 0.75 -2.23 -0.18
C LEU A 67 0.44 -3.53 0.57
N GLU A 68 1.48 -4.18 1.08
CA GLU A 68 1.36 -5.26 2.06
C GLU A 68 0.74 -4.67 3.34
N ILE A 69 -0.56 -4.88 3.50
CA ILE A 69 -1.25 -4.57 4.75
C ILE A 69 -0.76 -5.56 5.80
N ASP A 70 -0.15 -5.04 6.87
CA ASP A 70 0.26 -5.84 8.02
C ASP A 70 -0.97 -6.26 8.84
N SER A 71 -1.65 -7.30 8.36
CA SER A 71 -2.86 -7.83 8.99
C SER A 71 -2.62 -8.35 10.41
N TYR A 72 -1.37 -8.74 10.74
CA TYR A 72 -1.01 -9.21 12.07
C TYR A 72 -0.88 -8.07 13.08
N GLU A 73 -0.27 -6.94 12.67
CA GLU A 73 -0.22 -5.73 13.51
C GLU A 73 -1.63 -5.17 13.79
N LEU A 74 -2.47 -5.09 12.76
CA LEU A 74 -3.87 -4.67 12.92
C LEU A 74 -4.63 -5.62 13.86
N TYR A 75 -4.42 -6.93 13.74
CA TYR A 75 -4.98 -7.92 14.66
C TYR A 75 -4.60 -7.67 16.13
N LYS A 76 -3.33 -7.35 16.42
CA LYS A 76 -2.90 -7.02 17.79
C LYS A 76 -3.59 -5.76 18.32
N GLN A 77 -3.60 -4.69 17.52
CA GLN A 77 -4.28 -3.44 17.89
C GLN A 77 -5.78 -3.67 18.13
N PHE A 78 -6.44 -4.48 17.29
CA PHE A 78 -7.83 -4.86 17.50
C PHE A 78 -8.00 -5.66 18.80
N LYS A 79 -7.17 -6.67 19.08
CA LYS A 79 -7.24 -7.45 20.34
C LYS A 79 -7.13 -6.56 21.58
N GLU A 80 -6.23 -5.58 21.59
CA GLU A 80 -6.04 -4.66 22.73
C GLU A 80 -7.30 -3.83 23.02
N ASN A 81 -8.09 -3.49 22.00
CA ASN A 81 -9.33 -2.74 22.14
C ASN A 81 -10.51 -3.56 22.68
N ASN A 82 -10.33 -4.85 22.98
CA ASN A 82 -11.37 -5.76 23.51
C ASN A 82 -12.69 -5.75 22.70
N PRO A 83 -12.65 -6.04 21.39
CA PRO A 83 -13.82 -6.01 20.53
C PRO A 83 -14.85 -7.06 20.97
N THR A 84 -16.12 -6.76 20.75
CA THR A 84 -17.23 -7.68 20.96
C THR A 84 -17.11 -8.92 20.07
N SER A 85 -17.72 -10.04 20.47
CA SER A 85 -17.70 -11.27 19.67
C SER A 85 -18.29 -11.09 18.26
N ALA A 86 -19.24 -10.16 18.09
CA ALA A 86 -19.82 -9.85 16.79
C ALA A 86 -18.82 -9.10 15.87
N GLU A 87 -18.02 -8.20 16.44
CA GLU A 87 -16.96 -7.47 15.71
C GLU A 87 -15.81 -8.41 15.32
N GLN A 88 -15.44 -9.33 16.22
CA GLN A 88 -14.41 -10.34 15.96
C GLN A 88 -14.77 -11.24 14.76
N ASN A 89 -16.03 -11.69 14.71
CA ASN A 89 -16.51 -12.64 13.70
C ASN A 89 -16.76 -12.03 12.31
N LYS A 90 -16.57 -10.72 12.12
CA LYS A 90 -16.74 -10.03 10.82
C LYS A 90 -15.48 -9.32 10.34
N ASN A 91 -14.41 -9.30 11.13
CA ASN A 91 -13.20 -8.54 10.83
C ASN A 91 -12.16 -9.42 10.11
N ILE A 92 -11.79 -9.03 8.88
CA ILE A 92 -10.80 -9.74 8.07
C ILE A 92 -9.44 -9.87 8.76
N TYR A 93 -9.01 -8.84 9.50
CA TYR A 93 -7.71 -8.80 10.15
C TYR A 93 -7.66 -9.74 11.33
N MET A 94 -8.78 -9.96 12.03
CA MET A 94 -8.87 -10.98 13.08
C MET A 94 -8.63 -12.39 12.52
N VAL A 95 -9.24 -12.73 11.38
CA VAL A 95 -9.06 -14.05 10.76
C VAL A 95 -7.62 -14.22 10.25
N GLN A 96 -7.12 -13.27 9.46
CA GLN A 96 -5.76 -13.34 8.91
C GLN A 96 -4.71 -13.34 10.02
N GLY A 97 -4.86 -12.46 11.01
CA GLY A 97 -3.97 -12.37 12.17
C GLY A 97 -3.93 -13.65 12.99
N ASN A 98 -5.07 -14.30 13.24
CA ASN A 98 -5.11 -15.61 13.91
C ASN A 98 -4.38 -16.70 13.11
N ILE A 99 -4.54 -16.72 11.78
CA ILE A 99 -3.83 -17.68 10.92
C ILE A 99 -2.31 -17.45 11.01
N ILE A 100 -1.88 -16.19 10.94
CA ILE A 100 -0.46 -15.80 11.03
C ILE A 100 0.11 -16.11 12.43
N ASP A 101 -0.60 -15.79 13.51
CA ASP A 101 -0.22 -16.07 14.91
C ASP A 101 0.04 -17.57 15.12
N LYS A 102 -0.89 -18.41 14.65
CA LYS A 102 -0.74 -19.87 14.73
C LYS A 102 0.44 -20.35 13.90
N ALA A 103 0.60 -19.83 12.69
CA ALA A 103 1.65 -20.24 11.78
C ALA A 103 3.04 -19.80 12.28
N SER A 104 3.18 -18.61 12.89
CA SER A 104 4.44 -18.13 13.47
C SER A 104 4.86 -18.97 14.68
N ARG A 105 3.92 -19.30 15.58
CA ARG A 105 4.18 -20.18 16.73
C ARG A 105 4.64 -21.56 16.30
N ASN A 106 3.92 -22.17 15.35
CA ASN A 106 4.31 -23.47 14.78
C ASN A 106 5.70 -23.40 14.14
N TYR A 107 5.98 -22.37 13.34
CA TYR A 107 7.29 -22.16 12.73
C TYR A 107 8.40 -22.06 13.77
N LEU A 108 8.20 -21.28 14.84
CA LEU A 108 9.19 -21.12 15.91
C LEU A 108 9.40 -22.42 16.69
N CYS A 109 8.34 -23.16 17.02
CA CYS A 109 8.47 -24.48 17.63
C CYS A 109 9.24 -25.47 16.72
N GLU A 110 9.03 -25.43 15.41
CA GLU A 110 9.79 -26.26 14.46
C GLU A 110 11.26 -25.83 14.33
N LYS A 111 11.51 -24.50 14.25
CA LYS A 111 12.87 -23.92 14.19
C LYS A 111 13.69 -24.31 15.42
N TYR A 112 13.06 -24.29 16.60
CA TYR A 112 13.68 -24.58 17.89
C TYR A 112 13.20 -25.90 18.50
N LYS A 113 12.92 -26.92 17.67
CA LYS A 113 12.33 -28.20 18.09
C LYS A 113 13.15 -29.00 19.11
N HIS A 114 14.42 -28.65 19.30
CA HIS A 114 15.28 -29.24 20.33
C HIS A 114 14.97 -28.69 21.74
N ILE A 115 14.28 -27.55 21.85
CA ILE A 115 13.81 -26.99 23.11
C ILE A 115 12.47 -27.63 23.47
N GLN A 116 12.43 -28.37 24.59
CA GLN A 116 11.23 -29.10 25.02
C GLN A 116 10.23 -28.23 25.80
N THR A 117 10.73 -27.21 26.49
CA THR A 117 9.90 -26.33 27.33
C THR A 117 9.35 -25.18 26.49
N VAL A 118 8.03 -25.16 26.31
CA VAL A 118 7.31 -24.11 25.57
C VAL A 118 6.15 -23.62 26.43
N VAL A 119 6.11 -22.31 26.67
CA VAL A 119 5.09 -21.67 27.51
C VAL A 119 4.45 -20.51 26.77
N ASP A 120 3.14 -20.32 26.92
CA ASP A 120 2.41 -19.15 26.43
C ASP A 120 1.81 -18.38 27.61
N ILE A 121 2.36 -17.19 27.89
CA ILE A 121 1.95 -16.37 29.03
C ILE A 121 0.52 -15.87 28.90
N GLU A 122 0.06 -15.52 27.69
CA GLU A 122 -1.30 -15.02 27.47
C GLU A 122 -2.33 -16.12 27.73
N GLN A 123 -2.02 -17.37 27.36
CA GLN A 123 -2.90 -18.52 27.59
C GLN A 123 -2.91 -18.96 29.05
N GLU A 124 -1.75 -19.10 29.69
CA GLU A 124 -1.64 -19.58 31.07
C GLU A 124 -2.20 -18.58 32.09
N LEU A 125 -2.00 -17.28 31.86
CA LEU A 125 -2.35 -16.22 32.79
C LEU A 125 -3.43 -15.30 32.25
N LYS A 126 -4.36 -15.88 31.49
CA LYS A 126 -5.52 -15.16 30.95
C LYS A 126 -6.22 -14.39 32.08
N PHE A 127 -6.45 -13.09 31.86
CA PHE A 127 -7.07 -12.14 32.81
C PHE A 127 -6.22 -11.69 34.02
N LYS A 128 -4.94 -12.08 34.10
CA LYS A 128 -4.03 -11.54 35.13
C LYS A 128 -3.52 -10.14 34.77
N LYS A 129 -3.12 -9.37 35.79
CA LYS A 129 -2.52 -8.04 35.58
C LYS A 129 -1.16 -8.16 34.89
N ASN A 130 -0.75 -7.12 34.15
CA ASN A 130 0.54 -7.09 33.46
C ASN A 130 1.73 -7.40 34.37
N LYS A 131 1.69 -6.95 35.63
CA LYS A 131 2.75 -7.24 36.62
C LYS A 131 2.85 -8.74 36.95
N GLU A 132 1.72 -9.43 37.14
CA GLU A 132 1.71 -10.87 37.39
C GLU A 132 2.26 -11.67 36.20
N GLN A 133 1.96 -11.22 34.97
CA GLN A 133 2.52 -11.81 33.74
C GLN A 133 4.04 -11.58 33.63
N ALA A 134 4.52 -10.42 34.06
CA ALA A 134 5.95 -10.11 34.09
C ALA A 134 6.69 -10.93 35.15
N ASP A 135 6.13 -11.07 36.36
CA ASP A 135 6.68 -11.90 37.42
C ASP A 135 6.81 -13.37 36.96
N LYS A 136 5.82 -13.89 36.23
CA LYS A 136 5.89 -15.24 35.66
C LYS A 136 6.95 -15.38 34.56
N THR A 137 7.08 -14.37 33.72
CA THR A 137 8.12 -14.33 32.68
C THR A 137 9.51 -14.38 33.32
N GLN A 138 9.75 -13.60 34.37
CA GLN A 138 10.99 -13.65 35.14
C GLN A 138 11.23 -15.04 35.72
N GLU A 139 10.23 -15.62 36.42
CA GLU A 139 10.34 -16.94 37.03
C GLU A 139 10.80 -18.00 36.01
N LEU A 140 10.16 -18.04 34.84
CA LEU A 140 10.46 -18.99 33.78
C LEU A 140 11.88 -18.80 33.21
N LEU A 141 12.30 -17.55 33.01
CA LEU A 141 13.64 -17.24 32.50
C LEU A 141 14.74 -17.53 33.53
N GLU A 142 14.46 -17.48 34.83
CA GLU A 142 15.41 -17.85 35.88
C GLU A 142 15.50 -19.37 36.08
N GLN A 143 14.38 -20.09 35.97
CA GLN A 143 14.30 -21.54 36.24
C GLN A 143 14.81 -22.41 35.08
N HIS A 144 14.77 -21.92 33.85
CA HIS A 144 15.09 -22.72 32.68
C HIS A 144 16.34 -22.21 31.95
N GLU A 145 17.27 -23.13 31.64
CA GLU A 145 18.41 -22.84 30.77
C GLU A 145 18.02 -22.78 29.29
N SER A 146 16.99 -23.54 28.88
CA SER A 146 16.44 -23.51 27.52
C SER A 146 14.91 -23.51 27.55
N ILE A 147 14.28 -22.50 26.94
CA ILE A 147 12.82 -22.31 26.94
C ILE A 147 12.37 -21.41 25.78
N ILE A 148 11.21 -21.71 25.21
CA ILE A 148 10.45 -20.80 24.33
C ILE A 148 9.30 -20.23 25.14
N ILE A 149 9.21 -18.90 25.23
CA ILE A 149 8.10 -18.21 25.87
C ILE A 149 7.39 -17.36 24.82
N PHE A 150 6.11 -17.60 24.60
CA PHE A 150 5.25 -16.76 23.78
C PHE A 150 4.55 -15.70 24.63
N GLN A 151 4.39 -14.51 24.03
CA GLN A 151 3.79 -13.33 24.67
C GLN A 151 4.40 -12.96 26.05
N PRO A 152 5.74 -13.08 26.26
CA PRO A 152 6.35 -12.71 27.54
C PRO A 152 6.17 -11.22 27.82
N VAL A 153 6.04 -10.87 29.09
CA VAL A 153 5.82 -9.49 29.53
C VAL A 153 7.04 -8.99 30.30
N PHE A 154 7.52 -7.81 29.94
CA PHE A 154 8.61 -7.14 30.63
C PHE A 154 8.18 -5.73 31.02
N ILE A 155 8.51 -5.32 32.24
CA ILE A 155 8.23 -3.97 32.75
C ILE A 155 9.54 -3.40 33.28
N TYR A 156 9.89 -2.20 32.81
CA TYR A 156 11.05 -1.46 33.29
C TYR A 156 10.67 0.00 33.52
N LYS A 157 10.75 0.46 34.77
CA LYS A 157 10.26 1.79 35.18
C LYS A 157 8.80 1.98 34.76
N ASN A 158 8.53 3.02 33.96
CA ASN A 158 7.21 3.35 33.41
C ASN A 158 6.96 2.73 32.03
N MET A 159 7.80 1.80 31.56
CA MET A 159 7.70 1.18 30.24
C MET A 159 7.28 -0.29 30.34
N ILE A 160 6.52 -0.76 29.35
CA ILE A 160 6.11 -2.16 29.20
C ILE A 160 6.33 -2.63 27.77
N THR A 161 6.82 -3.85 27.59
CA THR A 161 6.78 -4.54 26.31
C THR A 161 6.20 -5.94 26.46
N LYS A 162 5.52 -6.38 25.39
CA LYS A 162 5.09 -7.75 25.16
C LYS A 162 5.62 -8.17 23.80
N SER A 163 6.70 -8.95 23.80
CA SER A 163 7.25 -9.47 22.55
C SER A 163 6.41 -10.67 22.08
N ASP A 164 6.46 -11.02 20.80
CA ASP A 164 5.70 -12.20 20.34
C ASP A 164 6.29 -13.49 20.88
N ALA A 165 7.62 -13.59 20.90
CA ALA A 165 8.33 -14.68 21.52
C ALA A 165 9.68 -14.23 22.11
N VAL A 166 10.14 -14.99 23.09
CA VAL A 166 11.53 -15.03 23.55
C VAL A 166 11.98 -16.47 23.53
N VAL A 167 13.16 -16.71 22.97
CA VAL A 167 13.82 -18.02 22.96
C VAL A 167 15.11 -17.91 23.74
N LYS A 168 15.18 -18.59 24.88
CA LYS A 168 16.40 -18.71 25.67
C LYS A 168 17.06 -20.05 25.39
N GLU A 169 18.37 -20.03 25.13
CA GLU A 169 19.21 -21.20 24.95
C GLU A 169 20.56 -20.97 25.64
N ASN A 170 20.76 -21.62 26.78
CA ASN A 170 21.95 -21.45 27.62
C ASN A 170 22.16 -19.97 27.99
N ASN A 171 23.22 -19.36 27.45
CA ASN A 171 23.60 -17.97 27.67
C ASN A 171 23.08 -17.03 26.58
N LYS A 172 22.22 -17.46 25.66
CA LYS A 172 21.66 -16.63 24.59
C LYS A 172 20.16 -16.43 24.79
N LEU A 173 19.69 -15.20 24.58
CA LEU A 173 18.28 -14.84 24.60
C LEU A 173 17.90 -14.12 23.31
N THR A 174 17.06 -14.75 22.50
CA THR A 174 16.62 -14.21 21.21
C THR A 174 15.20 -13.65 21.37
N VAL A 175 15.02 -12.35 21.16
CA VAL A 175 13.72 -11.69 21.11
C VAL A 175 13.21 -11.71 19.67
N ILE A 176 11.98 -12.20 19.47
CA ILE A 176 11.40 -12.38 18.14
C ILE A 176 10.09 -11.61 18.05
N GLU A 177 9.97 -10.73 17.05
CA GLU A 177 8.76 -9.99 16.73
C GLU A 177 8.20 -10.42 15.37
N THR A 178 6.96 -10.89 15.36
CA THR A 178 6.26 -11.34 14.15
C THR A 178 5.56 -10.17 13.46
N LYS A 179 5.66 -10.12 12.12
CA LYS A 179 4.97 -9.13 11.27
C LYS A 179 4.25 -9.82 10.13
N GLY A 180 3.06 -9.34 9.80
CA GLY A 180 2.24 -9.85 8.70
C GLY A 180 2.68 -9.27 7.36
N THR A 181 3.98 -9.14 7.10
CA THR A 181 4.57 -8.58 5.87
C THR A 181 5.71 -9.46 5.38
N THR A 182 6.10 -9.34 4.11
CA THR A 182 7.29 -10.06 3.59
C THR A 182 8.56 -9.23 3.70
N SER A 183 8.40 -7.96 4.04
CA SER A 183 9.47 -6.96 4.09
C SER A 183 9.74 -6.47 5.51
N ALA A 184 11.01 -6.21 5.81
CA ALA A 184 11.41 -5.50 7.01
C ALA A 184 11.25 -3.99 6.76
N LYS A 185 10.57 -3.30 7.67
CA LYS A 185 10.30 -1.85 7.59
C LYS A 185 11.01 -1.14 8.74
N PHE A 186 11.33 0.14 8.56
CA PHE A 186 11.98 0.94 9.60
C PHE A 186 11.18 0.98 10.91
N VAL A 187 9.84 0.98 10.86
CA VAL A 187 9.01 0.91 12.07
C VAL A 187 9.23 -0.37 12.89
N HIS A 188 9.68 -1.46 12.27
CA HIS A 188 10.02 -2.70 12.97
C HIS A 188 11.33 -2.55 13.77
N TYR A 189 12.25 -1.67 13.34
CA TYR A 189 13.42 -1.29 14.14
C TYR A 189 13.00 -0.56 15.41
N LEU A 190 12.14 0.46 15.29
CA LEU A 190 11.65 1.23 16.44
C LEU A 190 10.95 0.35 17.46
N ASP A 191 10.16 -0.61 16.97
CA ASP A 191 9.52 -1.64 17.78
C ASP A 191 10.57 -2.38 18.62
N LEU A 192 11.48 -3.12 17.96
CA LEU A 192 12.49 -3.91 18.67
C LEU A 192 13.45 -3.06 19.51
N TYR A 193 13.80 -1.84 19.09
CA TYR A 193 14.68 -0.93 19.83
C TYR A 193 14.06 -0.52 21.18
N PHE A 194 12.76 -0.25 21.19
CA PHE A 194 12.04 -0.05 22.45
C PHE A 194 12.06 -1.32 23.31
N GLN A 195 11.82 -2.50 22.72
CA GLN A 195 11.85 -3.76 23.46
C GLN A 195 13.21 -4.02 24.10
N MET A 196 14.30 -3.77 23.37
CA MET A 196 15.68 -3.90 23.88
C MET A 196 15.88 -3.07 25.16
N HIS A 197 15.50 -1.79 25.14
CA HIS A 197 15.61 -0.92 26.32
C HIS A 197 14.80 -1.39 27.52
N VAL A 198 13.67 -2.08 27.31
CA VAL A 198 12.86 -2.63 28.41
C VAL A 198 13.42 -3.97 28.90
N ILE A 199 13.86 -4.84 28.01
CA ILE A 199 14.27 -6.22 28.30
C ILE A 199 15.69 -6.27 28.86
N GLU A 200 16.67 -5.58 28.25
CA GLU A 200 18.07 -5.70 28.69
C GLU A 200 18.33 -5.02 30.02
N ASN A 201 17.49 -4.07 30.42
CA ASN A 201 17.59 -3.37 31.71
C ASN A 201 16.93 -4.13 32.86
N GLN A 202 16.53 -5.39 32.66
CA GLN A 202 15.99 -6.23 33.72
C GLN A 202 17.12 -6.73 34.65
N ASP A 203 17.04 -6.40 35.94
CA ASP A 203 18.05 -6.77 36.93
C ASP A 203 18.39 -8.26 36.95
N TYR A 204 17.40 -9.13 36.73
CA TYR A 204 17.58 -10.58 36.72
C TYR A 204 18.26 -11.11 35.45
N LEU A 205 18.16 -10.41 34.32
CA LEU A 205 18.86 -10.76 33.09
C LEU A 205 20.30 -10.25 33.10
N LEU A 206 20.53 -9.05 33.64
CA LEU A 206 21.88 -8.48 33.83
C LEU A 206 22.77 -9.40 34.67
N LYS A 207 22.20 -10.06 35.70
CA LYS A 207 22.93 -11.03 36.54
C LYS A 207 23.32 -12.32 35.81
N GLN A 208 22.64 -12.66 34.72
CA GLN A 208 22.86 -13.90 33.98
C GLN A 208 23.90 -13.76 32.85
N ASN A 209 24.37 -12.53 32.56
CA ASN A 209 25.36 -12.23 31.51
C ASN A 209 24.98 -12.85 30.14
N LEU A 210 23.71 -12.66 29.75
CA LEU A 210 23.16 -13.22 28.52
C LEU A 210 23.64 -12.44 27.28
N LEU A 211 23.79 -13.16 26.17
CA LEU A 211 23.93 -12.61 24.83
C LEU A 211 22.54 -12.41 24.23
N PHE A 212 22.17 -11.16 23.96
CA PHE A 212 20.89 -10.83 23.34
C PHE A 212 20.96 -10.86 21.83
N ASP A 213 19.96 -11.43 21.17
CA ASP A 213 19.75 -11.30 19.72
C ASP A 213 18.31 -10.86 19.45
N TYR A 214 18.10 -10.24 18.28
CA TYR A 214 16.82 -9.67 17.87
C TYR A 214 16.51 -10.09 16.44
N GLU A 215 15.34 -10.69 16.23
CA GLU A 215 14.90 -11.17 14.92
C GLU A 215 13.48 -10.72 14.61
N LEU A 216 13.21 -10.48 13.33
CA LEU A 216 11.86 -10.34 12.80
C LEU A 216 11.40 -11.69 12.25
N CYS A 217 10.17 -12.10 12.57
CA CYS A 217 9.49 -13.22 11.93
C CYS A 217 8.52 -12.67 10.86
N LEU A 218 8.84 -12.89 9.59
CA LEU A 218 8.14 -12.30 8.44
C LEU A 218 7.44 -13.39 7.62
N ILE A 219 6.43 -13.00 6.84
CA ILE A 219 5.80 -13.86 5.84
C ILE A 219 6.84 -14.24 4.78
N GLU A 220 7.03 -15.53 4.59
CA GLU A 220 8.02 -16.02 3.65
C GLU A 220 7.52 -15.89 2.20
N TYR A 221 8.34 -15.23 1.38
CA TYR A 221 8.04 -14.94 -0.01
C TYR A 221 8.37 -16.14 -0.91
N LYS A 222 7.54 -17.17 -0.82
CA LYS A 222 7.64 -18.39 -1.62
C LYS A 222 6.31 -18.81 -2.22
N PHE A 223 6.36 -19.62 -3.28
CA PHE A 223 5.16 -20.22 -3.86
C PHE A 223 4.60 -21.28 -2.92
N LEU A 224 3.29 -21.22 -2.66
CA LEU A 224 2.55 -22.16 -1.81
C LEU A 224 1.17 -22.47 -2.40
N ASN A 225 0.50 -23.49 -1.86
CA ASN A 225 -0.86 -23.83 -2.27
C ASN A 225 -1.90 -22.92 -1.60
N LYS A 226 -3.12 -22.93 -2.13
CA LYS A 226 -4.25 -22.15 -1.60
C LYS A 226 -4.45 -22.42 -0.11
N ASN A 227 -4.77 -21.37 0.65
CA ASN A 227 -4.95 -21.33 2.10
C ASN A 227 -3.68 -21.55 2.94
N GLU A 228 -2.52 -21.71 2.32
CA GLU A 228 -1.26 -21.86 3.06
C GLU A 228 -0.61 -20.50 3.34
N VAL A 229 0.18 -20.45 4.41
CA VAL A 229 1.07 -19.37 4.79
C VAL A 229 2.35 -19.98 5.37
N SER A 230 3.49 -19.35 5.14
CA SER A 230 4.75 -19.73 5.78
C SER A 230 5.50 -18.52 6.28
N LEU A 231 6.38 -18.75 7.26
CA LEU A 231 7.12 -17.74 7.97
C LEU A 231 8.61 -18.04 7.90
N GLU A 232 9.41 -17.00 8.00
CA GLU A 232 10.86 -17.09 8.20
C GLU A 232 11.33 -16.02 9.17
N THR A 233 12.43 -16.27 9.88
CA THR A 233 13.09 -15.25 10.71
C THR A 233 14.27 -14.60 10.00
N THR A 234 14.48 -13.30 10.22
CA THR A 234 15.66 -12.56 9.77
C THR A 234 16.22 -11.67 10.89
N PRO A 235 17.54 -11.64 11.13
CA PRO A 235 18.18 -10.68 12.02
C PRO A 235 18.50 -9.34 11.32
N TYR A 236 18.15 -9.22 10.04
CA TYR A 236 18.50 -8.10 9.18
C TYR A 236 17.35 -7.12 9.01
N ILE A 237 17.70 -5.89 8.62
CA ILE A 237 16.72 -4.87 8.30
C ILE A 237 17.07 -4.11 7.03
N ASN A 238 16.04 -3.78 6.27
CA ASN A 238 16.14 -2.82 5.18
C ASN A 238 15.64 -1.46 5.68
N LEU A 239 16.53 -0.47 5.70
CA LEU A 239 16.20 0.89 6.12
C LEU A 239 15.51 1.71 5.03
N SER A 240 15.26 1.12 3.86
CA SER A 240 14.68 1.78 2.70
C SER A 240 13.22 1.46 2.46
N LYS A 241 12.47 2.48 2.03
CA LYS A 241 11.16 2.28 1.40
C LYS A 241 11.28 1.63 0.00
N THR A 242 12.35 1.92 -0.75
CA THR A 242 12.56 1.42 -2.12
C THR A 242 13.69 0.40 -2.22
N VAL A 243 13.45 -0.66 -3.00
CA VAL A 243 14.44 -1.67 -3.36
C VAL A 243 14.82 -1.47 -4.82
N THR A 244 16.12 -1.30 -5.08
CA THR A 244 16.65 -1.20 -6.44
C THR A 244 17.57 -2.36 -6.69
N VAL A 245 17.15 -3.27 -7.58
CA VAL A 245 18.03 -4.30 -8.14
C VAL A 245 18.92 -3.67 -9.20
N SER A 246 20.22 -3.96 -9.20
CA SER A 246 21.17 -3.35 -10.14
C SER A 246 20.84 -3.73 -11.60
N PRO A 247 21.10 -2.83 -12.59
CA PRO A 247 20.84 -3.12 -14.00
C PRO A 247 21.50 -4.40 -14.50
N ARG A 248 22.75 -4.65 -14.08
CA ARG A 248 23.53 -5.86 -14.44
C ARG A 248 22.82 -7.16 -14.02
N ILE A 249 22.16 -7.17 -12.86
CA ILE A 249 21.40 -8.35 -12.40
C ILE A 249 20.15 -8.51 -13.27
N LYS A 250 19.47 -7.41 -13.56
CA LYS A 250 18.25 -7.42 -14.38
C LYS A 250 18.49 -7.95 -15.80
N GLU A 251 19.68 -7.71 -16.36
CA GLU A 251 20.07 -8.19 -17.69
C GLU A 251 20.39 -9.69 -17.74
N ASN A 252 20.92 -10.26 -16.64
CA ASN A 252 21.47 -11.63 -16.62
C ASN A 252 20.55 -12.67 -15.96
N ARG A 253 19.39 -12.26 -15.44
CA ARG A 253 18.50 -13.11 -14.64
C ARG A 253 17.10 -13.13 -15.21
N ARG A 254 16.40 -14.24 -15.02
CA ARG A 254 14.96 -14.32 -15.33
C ARG A 254 14.18 -13.38 -14.41
N LYS A 255 13.05 -12.85 -14.90
CA LYS A 255 12.19 -11.93 -14.12
C LYS A 255 11.79 -12.49 -12.76
N GLU A 256 11.54 -13.79 -12.69
CA GLU A 256 11.16 -14.50 -11.45
C GLU A 256 12.27 -14.49 -10.42
N GLU A 257 13.51 -14.73 -10.86
CA GLU A 257 14.70 -14.65 -10.01
C GLU A 257 14.89 -13.22 -9.51
N ILE A 258 14.67 -12.21 -10.36
CA ILE A 258 14.75 -10.79 -9.98
C ILE A 258 13.72 -10.43 -8.91
N VAL A 259 12.51 -10.97 -9.00
CA VAL A 259 11.45 -10.72 -8.00
C VAL A 259 11.82 -11.33 -6.65
N LEU A 260 12.33 -12.57 -6.63
CA LEU A 260 12.83 -13.21 -5.41
C LEU A 260 14.01 -12.43 -4.80
N ILE A 261 14.96 -11.99 -5.63
CA ILE A 261 16.09 -11.15 -5.22
C ILE A 261 15.60 -9.82 -4.61
N SER A 262 14.64 -9.16 -5.26
CA SER A 262 14.04 -7.93 -4.77
C SER A 262 13.43 -8.14 -3.38
N ASN A 263 12.73 -9.27 -3.18
CA ASN A 263 12.16 -9.60 -1.88
C ASN A 263 13.23 -9.86 -0.79
N GLN A 264 14.33 -10.54 -1.13
CA GLN A 264 15.45 -10.71 -0.19
C GLN A 264 16.05 -9.36 0.25
N ILE A 265 16.21 -8.42 -0.69
CA ILE A 265 16.65 -7.06 -0.35
C ILE A 265 15.62 -6.35 0.52
N LYS A 266 14.31 -6.56 0.29
CA LYS A 266 13.24 -6.02 1.16
C LYS A 266 13.34 -6.54 2.61
N LYS A 267 13.95 -7.70 2.85
CA LYS A 267 14.20 -8.27 4.19
C LYS A 267 15.49 -7.79 4.85
N GLY A 268 16.28 -6.95 4.16
CA GLY A 268 17.58 -6.50 4.65
C GLY A 268 18.77 -7.36 4.20
N ILE A 269 18.55 -8.35 3.32
CA ILE A 269 19.61 -9.18 2.77
C ILE A 269 20.03 -8.59 1.41
N PRO A 270 21.17 -7.89 1.33
CA PRO A 270 21.64 -7.33 0.09
C PRO A 270 21.98 -8.47 -0.89
N TYR A 271 21.77 -8.21 -2.17
CA TYR A 271 22.17 -9.14 -3.22
C TYR A 271 23.63 -8.95 -3.63
N ASP A 272 24.13 -7.73 -3.56
CA ASP A 272 25.51 -7.43 -3.93
C ASP A 272 26.42 -7.85 -2.78
N GLU A 273 27.38 -8.74 -3.05
CA GLU A 273 28.35 -9.23 -2.06
C GLU A 273 29.25 -8.10 -1.52
N ASP A 274 29.35 -6.97 -2.24
CA ASP A 274 30.06 -5.77 -1.75
C ASP A 274 29.26 -4.94 -0.74
N ILE A 275 28.00 -5.30 -0.47
CA ILE A 275 27.13 -4.60 0.48
C ILE A 275 26.92 -5.49 1.68
N GLU A 276 27.29 -5.02 2.86
CA GLU A 276 27.09 -5.77 4.10
C GLU A 276 25.61 -5.69 4.54
N PRO A 277 24.98 -6.82 4.92
CA PRO A 277 23.63 -6.80 5.47
C PRO A 277 23.61 -6.09 6.82
N LEU A 278 22.68 -5.15 7.00
CA LEU A 278 22.54 -4.44 8.27
C LEU A 278 21.84 -5.31 9.30
N LYS A 279 22.53 -5.69 10.36
CA LYS A 279 21.94 -6.41 11.49
C LYS A 279 21.21 -5.45 12.42
N ILE A 280 20.01 -5.85 12.83
CA ILE A 280 19.19 -5.08 13.76
C ILE A 280 19.96 -4.80 15.06
N LYS A 281 20.58 -5.83 15.62
CA LYS A 281 21.38 -5.77 16.85
C LYS A 281 22.54 -4.76 16.79
N ASP A 282 23.29 -4.75 15.69
CA ASP A 282 24.44 -3.83 15.55
C ASP A 282 23.97 -2.36 15.56
N LEU A 283 22.87 -2.07 14.87
CA LEU A 283 22.25 -0.73 14.87
C LEU A 283 21.73 -0.31 16.25
N MET A 284 21.26 -1.26 17.06
CA MET A 284 20.78 -0.99 18.42
C MET A 284 21.93 -0.66 19.39
N TYR A 285 23.06 -1.35 19.25
CA TYR A 285 24.26 -1.12 20.07
C TYR A 285 25.20 -0.06 19.49
N GLU A 286 24.72 0.74 18.55
CA GLU A 286 25.49 1.81 17.91
C GLU A 286 26.78 1.33 17.23
N ASN A 287 26.81 0.05 16.82
CA ASN A 287 27.86 -0.50 15.99
C ASN A 287 27.51 -0.25 14.51
N TYR A 288 28.09 0.80 13.96
CA TYR A 288 27.74 1.31 12.64
C TYR A 288 28.73 0.93 11.52
N ASN A 289 29.66 0.02 11.77
CA ASN A 289 30.70 -0.34 10.81
C ASN A 289 30.12 -0.77 9.45
N ASP A 290 29.05 -1.57 9.45
CA ASP A 290 28.41 -2.06 8.22
C ASP A 290 27.77 -0.92 7.42
N ILE A 291 27.08 0.01 8.11
CA ILE A 291 26.44 1.15 7.43
C ILE A 291 27.47 2.16 6.95
N GLU A 292 28.53 2.42 7.71
CA GLU A 292 29.65 3.28 7.33
C GLU A 292 30.37 2.72 6.09
N SER A 293 30.73 1.44 6.10
CA SER A 293 31.27 0.73 4.94
C SER A 293 30.37 0.87 3.71
N ASN A 294 29.06 0.66 3.89
CA ASN A 294 28.07 0.79 2.83
C ASN A 294 27.91 2.25 2.34
N THR A 295 28.13 3.25 3.18
CA THR A 295 28.18 4.67 2.75
C THR A 295 29.42 4.97 1.93
N GLU A 296 30.53 4.27 2.17
CA GLU A 296 31.76 4.47 1.41
C GLU A 296 31.79 3.70 0.09
N CYS A 297 30.85 2.78 -0.13
CA CYS A 297 30.75 1.95 -1.34
C CYS A 297 30.84 2.81 -2.63
N PRO A 298 31.92 2.69 -3.42
CA PRO A 298 32.16 3.55 -4.58
C PRO A 298 31.33 3.16 -5.81
N LYS A 299 30.85 1.91 -5.88
CA LYS A 299 30.15 1.37 -7.05
C LYS A 299 28.73 1.93 -7.24
N TYR A 300 28.08 2.44 -6.19
CA TYR A 300 26.67 2.85 -6.25
C TYR A 300 26.36 4.17 -5.48
N PRO A 301 26.47 5.34 -6.13
CA PRO A 301 26.25 6.64 -5.49
C PRO A 301 24.85 6.86 -4.91
N ALA A 302 23.82 6.28 -5.54
CA ALA A 302 22.44 6.36 -5.04
C ALA A 302 22.25 5.56 -3.74
N THR A 303 22.87 4.37 -3.67
CA THR A 303 22.90 3.51 -2.49
C THR A 303 23.62 4.21 -1.33
N ARG A 304 24.75 4.87 -1.59
CA ARG A 304 25.47 5.71 -0.61
C ARG A 304 24.58 6.79 0.01
N LYS A 305 23.93 7.62 -0.82
CA LYS A 305 23.06 8.72 -0.33
C LYS A 305 21.92 8.19 0.54
N LYS A 306 21.39 7.01 0.19
CA LYS A 306 20.30 6.35 0.89
C LYS A 306 20.75 5.81 2.26
N TYR A 307 21.89 5.13 2.35
CA TYR A 307 22.44 4.68 3.64
C TYR A 307 22.84 5.85 4.52
N ALA A 308 23.45 6.90 3.97
CA ALA A 308 23.80 8.11 4.74
C ALA A 308 22.56 8.77 5.37
N LYS A 309 21.45 8.92 4.63
CA LYS A 309 20.20 9.44 5.20
C LYS A 309 19.64 8.56 6.32
N SER A 310 19.71 7.25 6.13
CA SER A 310 19.21 6.27 7.11
C SER A 310 20.08 6.25 8.37
N TYR A 311 21.39 6.41 8.21
CA TYR A 311 22.37 6.50 9.28
C TYR A 311 22.13 7.71 10.19
N GLU A 312 21.97 8.89 9.62
CA GLU A 312 21.66 10.11 10.38
C GLU A 312 20.34 9.97 11.16
N LEU A 313 19.34 9.33 10.56
CA LEU A 313 18.06 9.08 11.21
C LEU A 313 18.20 8.12 12.41
N ILE A 314 18.93 7.01 12.26
CA ILE A 314 19.15 6.04 13.34
C ILE A 314 19.94 6.68 14.48
N LYS A 315 21.04 7.38 14.17
CA LYS A 315 21.83 8.10 15.16
C LYS A 315 20.98 9.06 15.98
N LYS A 316 20.13 9.84 15.29
CA LYS A 316 19.21 10.76 15.95
C LYS A 316 18.27 10.00 16.89
N ILE A 317 17.62 8.94 16.42
CA ILE A 317 16.68 8.12 17.22
C ILE A 317 17.36 7.54 18.47
N ASN A 318 18.57 6.99 18.31
CA ASN A 318 19.30 6.40 19.43
C ASN A 318 19.67 7.45 20.48
N SER A 319 20.17 8.61 20.02
CA SER A 319 20.54 9.72 20.92
C SER A 319 19.33 10.35 21.64
N GLU A 320 18.14 10.31 21.03
CA GLU A 320 16.93 10.95 21.55
C GLU A 320 16.04 10.01 22.37
N PHE A 321 16.39 8.72 22.56
CA PHE A 321 15.50 7.74 23.21
C PHE A 321 14.97 8.22 24.58
N VAL A 322 15.86 8.65 25.48
CA VAL A 322 15.48 9.13 26.82
C VAL A 322 14.59 10.38 26.73
N GLU A 323 14.89 11.28 25.80
CA GLU A 323 14.11 12.50 25.58
C GLU A 323 12.70 12.16 25.06
N ALA A 324 12.59 11.22 24.11
CA ALA A 324 11.32 10.76 23.56
C ALA A 324 10.44 10.15 24.66
N ILE A 325 11.00 9.26 25.51
CA ILE A 325 10.29 8.67 26.65
C ILE A 325 9.86 9.74 27.65
N SER A 326 10.72 10.71 27.97
CA SER A 326 10.41 11.82 28.89
C SER A 326 9.27 12.71 28.36
N LYS A 327 9.29 13.04 27.06
CA LYS A 327 8.24 13.81 26.38
C LYS A 327 6.92 13.06 26.35
N LEU A 328 6.94 11.76 26.04
CA LEU A 328 5.76 10.89 26.08
C LEU A 328 5.17 10.85 27.49
N GLN A 329 6.00 10.65 28.52
CA GLN A 329 5.54 10.61 29.90
C GLN A 329 4.93 11.96 30.34
N SER A 330 5.64 13.06 30.10
CA SER A 330 5.16 14.42 30.41
C SER A 330 3.83 14.73 29.70
N HIS A 331 3.68 14.28 28.45
CA HIS A 331 2.43 14.46 27.72
C HIS A 331 1.32 13.58 28.31
N LYS A 332 1.61 12.31 28.62
CA LYS A 332 0.67 11.37 29.25
C LYS A 332 0.11 11.89 30.57
N ASP A 333 0.98 12.49 31.40
CA ASP A 333 0.65 13.06 32.70
C ASP A 333 -0.20 14.34 32.60
N SER A 334 -0.02 15.12 31.52
CA SER A 334 -0.76 16.36 31.27
C SER A 334 -2.05 16.20 30.46
N LEU A 335 -2.30 15.01 29.89
CA LEU A 335 -3.53 14.73 29.16
C LEU A 335 -4.74 14.80 30.09
N ASN A 336 -5.58 15.83 29.96
CA ASN A 336 -6.92 15.83 30.55
C ASN A 336 -7.84 14.98 29.66
N GLU A 337 -8.60 14.04 30.25
CA GLU A 337 -9.36 13.00 29.53
C GLU A 337 -10.46 13.55 28.59
N GLU A 338 -10.77 14.84 28.62
CA GLU A 338 -11.98 15.40 28.00
C GLU A 338 -11.76 16.17 26.68
N SER A 339 -10.53 16.43 26.22
CA SER A 339 -10.35 17.26 25.00
C SER A 339 -9.40 16.65 23.96
N PHE A 340 -9.98 16.29 22.81
CA PHE A 340 -9.23 15.99 21.59
C PHE A 340 -8.52 17.24 21.07
N PRO A 341 -7.25 17.18 20.63
CA PRO A 341 -6.53 18.35 20.12
C PRO A 341 -7.08 18.87 18.78
N THR A 342 -6.74 20.11 18.45
CA THR A 342 -6.98 20.66 17.10
C THR A 342 -5.99 20.09 16.10
N PHE A 343 -6.49 19.63 14.95
CA PHE A 343 -5.64 19.18 13.84
C PHE A 343 -4.91 20.34 13.17
N ALA A 344 -3.64 20.13 12.83
CA ALA A 344 -2.81 21.06 12.08
C ALA A 344 -1.67 20.30 11.39
N PRO A 345 -1.25 20.74 10.19
CA PRO A 345 -0.14 20.12 9.45
C PRO A 345 1.07 19.82 10.34
N SER A 346 1.60 18.61 10.19
CA SER A 346 2.72 18.13 10.98
C SER A 346 3.78 17.47 10.11
N VAL A 347 5.04 17.56 10.54
CA VAL A 347 6.14 16.80 9.92
C VAL A 347 5.92 15.28 9.96
N ASN A 348 5.07 14.82 10.88
CA ASN A 348 4.71 13.42 11.01
C ASN A 348 3.62 12.98 10.02
N ASP A 349 2.96 13.91 9.30
CA ASP A 349 2.01 13.57 8.23
C ASP A 349 2.72 12.76 7.12
N LYS A 350 3.92 13.21 6.74
CA LYS A 350 4.86 12.48 5.87
C LYS A 350 6.26 12.45 6.47
N SER A 351 6.58 11.32 7.10
CA SER A 351 7.90 11.06 7.70
C SER A 351 8.76 10.08 6.87
N PRO A 352 10.10 10.20 6.93
CA PRO A 352 11.05 9.21 6.42
C PRO A 352 10.80 7.79 6.93
N ILE A 353 10.14 7.64 8.08
CA ILE A 353 9.85 6.36 8.73
C ILE A 353 8.61 5.71 8.09
N LYS A 354 7.44 6.34 8.28
CA LYS A 354 6.13 5.90 7.79
C LYS A 354 5.24 7.15 7.70
N ASN A 355 4.34 7.21 6.72
CA ASN A 355 3.29 8.23 6.73
C ASN A 355 2.30 7.90 7.84
N CYS A 356 1.57 8.88 8.35
CA CYS A 356 0.48 8.59 9.29
C CYS A 356 -0.58 7.69 8.63
N ASP A 357 -1.17 6.78 9.39
CA ASP A 357 -2.10 5.77 8.86
C ASP A 357 -3.41 6.39 8.32
N TYR A 358 -3.76 7.57 8.81
CA TYR A 358 -4.95 8.36 8.44
C TYR A 358 -4.61 9.57 7.55
N PHE A 359 -3.42 9.57 6.91
CA PHE A 359 -3.01 10.63 5.99
C PHE A 359 -4.07 10.97 4.93
N PRO A 360 -4.78 9.99 4.33
CA PRO A 360 -5.86 10.26 3.38
C PRO A 360 -6.93 11.22 3.91
N THR A 361 -7.49 10.91 5.09
CA THR A 361 -8.56 11.70 5.74
C THR A 361 -8.03 13.04 6.25
N GLU A 362 -6.82 13.04 6.81
CA GLU A 362 -6.16 14.24 7.31
C GLU A 362 -5.87 15.26 6.19
N LYS A 363 -5.38 14.80 5.03
CA LYS A 363 -5.19 15.62 3.83
C LYS A 363 -6.48 16.34 3.43
N LYS A 364 -7.62 15.62 3.44
CA LYS A 364 -8.94 16.19 3.12
C LYS A 364 -9.35 17.28 4.11
N LEU A 365 -9.12 17.07 5.41
CA LEU A 365 -9.37 18.08 6.42
C LEU A 365 -8.49 19.33 6.20
N TYR A 366 -7.20 19.16 5.95
CA TYR A 366 -6.28 20.28 5.71
C TYR A 366 -6.62 21.08 4.45
N SER A 367 -7.00 20.40 3.37
CA SER A 367 -7.60 21.01 2.19
C SER A 367 -8.82 21.87 2.54
N LEU A 368 -9.76 21.35 3.33
CA LEU A 368 -10.96 22.07 3.77
C LEU A 368 -10.64 23.30 4.65
N MET A 369 -9.61 23.19 5.48
CA MET A 369 -9.07 24.25 6.34
C MET A 369 -8.30 25.34 5.57
N GLY A 370 -8.01 25.12 4.28
CA GLY A 370 -7.39 26.10 3.38
C GLY A 370 -5.86 25.98 3.25
N TYR A 371 -5.29 24.82 3.55
CA TYR A 371 -3.88 24.54 3.27
C TYR A 371 -3.72 24.08 1.81
N ASN A 372 -3.00 24.86 1.00
CA ASN A 372 -2.97 24.65 -0.44
C ASN A 372 -2.19 23.39 -0.85
N LEU A 373 -1.10 23.04 -0.16
CA LEU A 373 -0.26 21.85 -0.45
C LEU A 373 -1.07 20.57 -0.60
N TYR A 374 -2.00 20.35 0.32
CA TYR A 374 -2.79 19.13 0.43
C TYR A 374 -3.86 18.99 -0.66
N ASN A 375 -4.12 20.04 -1.46
CA ASN A 375 -4.99 19.95 -2.62
C ASN A 375 -4.28 19.31 -3.83
N TYR A 376 -2.95 19.28 -3.88
CA TYR A 376 -2.20 18.86 -5.06
C TYR A 376 -1.69 17.43 -4.94
N SER A 377 -1.61 16.75 -6.09
CA SER A 377 -0.97 15.45 -6.21
C SER A 377 0.49 15.52 -5.79
N GLY A 378 0.97 14.55 -5.02
CA GLY A 378 2.39 14.39 -4.70
C GLY A 378 3.29 14.22 -5.93
N LYS A 379 2.76 13.98 -7.14
CA LYS A 379 3.55 14.03 -8.39
C LYS A 379 3.92 15.45 -8.81
N VAL A 380 3.10 16.42 -8.42
CA VAL A 380 3.20 17.83 -8.81
C VAL A 380 3.63 18.71 -7.63
N ALA A 381 3.28 18.35 -6.40
CA ALA A 381 3.63 19.08 -5.18
C ALA A 381 4.65 18.31 -4.33
N ASP A 382 5.61 19.07 -3.78
CA ASP A 382 6.62 18.63 -2.84
C ASP A 382 5.98 18.49 -1.47
N GLN A 383 5.84 17.25 -1.01
CA GLN A 383 5.26 16.91 0.28
C GLN A 383 6.32 16.37 1.24
N THR A 384 7.56 16.86 1.10
CA THR A 384 8.66 16.59 2.04
C THR A 384 8.41 17.25 3.40
N ILE A 385 9.15 16.82 4.42
CA ILE A 385 9.15 17.46 5.75
C ILE A 385 9.40 18.96 5.60
N GLU A 386 10.41 19.36 4.81
CA GLU A 386 10.77 20.77 4.65
C GLU A 386 9.64 21.60 4.02
N ALA A 387 8.84 20.99 3.13
CA ALA A 387 7.68 21.65 2.54
C ALA A 387 6.52 21.76 3.54
N ILE A 388 6.27 20.69 4.32
CA ILE A 388 5.21 20.67 5.33
C ILE A 388 5.51 21.63 6.48
N GLU A 389 6.77 21.76 6.93
CA GLU A 389 7.14 22.72 8.00
C GLU A 389 6.89 24.18 7.61
N LYS A 390 6.96 24.47 6.30
CA LYS A 390 6.83 25.82 5.78
C LYS A 390 5.40 26.15 5.35
N ILE A 391 4.52 25.16 5.21
CA ILE A 391 3.21 25.36 4.64
C ILE A 391 2.31 26.21 5.54
N LYS A 392 1.69 27.23 4.96
CA LYS A 392 0.71 28.10 5.63
C LYS A 392 -0.66 28.00 4.95
N LYS A 393 -1.69 28.46 5.67
CA LYS A 393 -3.02 28.64 5.07
C LYS A 393 -2.92 29.67 3.94
N LYS A 394 -3.46 29.34 2.77
CA LYS A 394 -3.44 30.20 1.57
C LYS A 394 -2.03 30.59 1.09
N ASP A 395 -1.05 29.73 1.33
CA ASP A 395 0.33 29.94 0.85
C ASP A 395 0.44 29.89 -0.69
N ASP A 396 1.47 30.51 -1.25
CA ASP A 396 1.72 30.49 -2.70
C ASP A 396 2.08 29.08 -3.17
N ILE A 397 1.41 28.60 -4.22
CA ILE A 397 1.67 27.29 -4.83
C ILE A 397 3.14 27.15 -5.25
N LYS A 398 3.80 28.25 -5.63
CA LYS A 398 5.24 28.30 -5.97
C LYS A 398 6.14 27.71 -4.88
N ASN A 399 5.73 27.80 -3.62
CA ASN A 399 6.56 27.38 -2.49
C ASN A 399 6.64 25.85 -2.36
N PHE A 400 5.70 25.12 -2.96
CA PHE A 400 5.60 23.69 -2.79
C PHE A 400 5.41 22.90 -4.10
N LEU A 401 5.45 23.51 -5.28
CA LEU A 401 5.51 22.70 -6.50
C LEU A 401 6.82 21.91 -6.56
N LYS A 402 6.75 20.61 -6.85
CA LYS A 402 7.93 19.84 -7.21
C LYS A 402 8.56 20.53 -8.40
N GLN A 403 9.77 21.03 -8.22
CA GLN A 403 10.59 21.43 -9.35
C GLN A 403 10.85 20.14 -10.13
N PRO A 404 10.26 19.91 -11.33
CA PRO A 404 10.98 19.07 -12.25
C PRO A 404 12.35 19.73 -12.36
N SER A 405 13.44 18.99 -12.24
CA SER A 405 14.80 19.51 -12.29
C SER A 405 15.16 20.26 -13.60
N LYS A 406 14.18 20.55 -14.47
CA LYS A 406 14.33 21.19 -15.77
C LYS A 406 13.29 22.27 -16.14
N ASN A 407 12.13 22.43 -15.48
CA ASN A 407 11.17 23.50 -15.86
C ASN A 407 10.04 23.81 -14.83
N PRO A 408 10.33 24.46 -13.69
CA PRO A 408 9.30 24.89 -12.73
C PRO A 408 8.33 25.92 -13.32
N GLU A 409 8.81 26.72 -14.28
CA GLU A 409 8.03 27.76 -14.94
C GLU A 409 6.88 27.18 -15.77
N PHE A 410 7.08 26.01 -16.39
CA PHE A 410 6.02 25.27 -17.09
C PHE A 410 4.82 24.96 -16.18
N TYR A 411 5.06 24.29 -15.04
CA TYR A 411 3.98 23.96 -14.10
C TYR A 411 3.34 25.21 -13.52
N LEU A 412 4.14 26.23 -13.20
CA LEU A 412 3.61 27.50 -12.72
C LEU A 412 2.73 28.19 -13.75
N ASN A 413 3.09 28.16 -15.02
CA ASN A 413 2.27 28.73 -16.08
C ASN A 413 0.97 27.95 -16.27
N LEU A 414 1.00 26.61 -16.16
CA LEU A 414 -0.20 25.78 -16.17
C LEU A 414 -1.15 26.13 -15.03
N PHE A 415 -0.68 26.22 -13.79
CA PHE A 415 -1.55 26.48 -12.63
C PHE A 415 -1.97 27.95 -12.47
N ASN A 416 -1.22 28.90 -13.04
CA ASN A 416 -1.57 30.33 -13.02
C ASN A 416 -2.43 30.78 -14.22
N THR A 417 -2.69 29.89 -15.19
CA THR A 417 -3.52 30.24 -16.34
C THR A 417 -4.94 30.64 -15.92
N LYS A 418 -5.54 31.58 -16.66
CA LYS A 418 -6.96 31.96 -16.49
C LYS A 418 -7.90 30.95 -17.13
N LYS A 419 -7.42 30.12 -18.05
CA LYS A 419 -8.21 29.07 -18.69
C LYS A 419 -8.50 27.95 -17.69
N ALA A 420 -9.63 27.27 -17.84
CA ALA A 420 -9.96 26.14 -16.99
C ALA A 420 -9.10 24.89 -17.32
N GLY A 421 -8.73 24.74 -18.60
CA GLY A 421 -7.82 23.70 -19.05
C GLY A 421 -6.95 24.12 -20.24
N LEU A 422 -5.94 23.30 -20.54
CA LEU A 422 -4.96 23.46 -21.61
C LEU A 422 -4.66 22.10 -22.26
N ILE A 423 -4.41 22.07 -23.56
CA ILE A 423 -4.19 20.83 -24.33
C ILE A 423 -2.95 20.99 -25.22
N ASN A 424 -2.14 19.94 -25.28
CA ASN A 424 -1.10 19.80 -26.30
C ASN A 424 -1.64 19.06 -27.54
N ASN A 425 -2.26 19.82 -28.46
CA ASN A 425 -3.00 19.25 -29.59
C ASN A 425 -2.15 18.35 -30.49
N GLU A 426 -0.92 18.73 -30.83
CA GLU A 426 -0.06 17.97 -31.76
C GLU A 426 0.14 16.52 -31.29
N PHE A 427 0.58 16.37 -30.04
CA PHE A 427 0.86 15.06 -29.46
C PHE A 427 -0.44 14.31 -29.20
N CYS A 428 -1.44 14.95 -28.59
CA CYS A 428 -2.71 14.29 -28.31
C CYS A 428 -3.38 13.74 -29.59
N ASN A 429 -3.29 14.47 -30.71
CA ASN A 429 -3.77 14.00 -32.02
C ASN A 429 -2.99 12.77 -32.54
N ILE A 430 -1.66 12.75 -32.41
CA ILE A 430 -0.86 11.55 -32.75
C ILE A 430 -1.34 10.36 -31.93
N LYS A 431 -1.51 10.54 -30.63
CA LYS A 431 -1.86 9.44 -29.72
C LYS A 431 -3.27 8.91 -29.94
N ILE A 432 -4.27 9.77 -30.14
CA ILE A 432 -5.65 9.32 -30.37
C ILE A 432 -5.81 8.58 -31.70
N ASN A 433 -5.01 8.96 -32.71
CA ASN A 433 -5.00 8.31 -34.03
C ASN A 433 -4.35 6.92 -34.05
N GLU A 434 -3.69 6.49 -32.96
CA GLU A 434 -3.22 5.10 -32.80
C GLU A 434 -4.37 4.12 -32.50
N LEU A 435 -5.55 4.61 -32.12
CA LEU A 435 -6.71 3.76 -31.83
C LEU A 435 -7.21 3.07 -33.10
N LYS A 436 -7.47 1.76 -32.98
CA LYS A 436 -7.96 0.92 -34.08
C LYS A 436 -9.49 0.88 -34.12
N GLU A 437 -10.00 0.32 -35.22
CA GLU A 437 -11.43 0.19 -35.49
C GLU A 437 -12.17 -0.63 -34.44
N ASN A 438 -11.62 -1.80 -34.08
CA ASN A 438 -12.17 -2.64 -33.03
C ASN A 438 -11.58 -2.23 -31.68
N LYS A 439 -12.41 -2.22 -30.65
CA LYS A 439 -12.03 -1.81 -29.31
C LYS A 439 -12.57 -2.78 -28.28
N VAL A 440 -11.74 -3.10 -27.31
CA VAL A 440 -12.13 -3.86 -26.11
C VAL A 440 -11.73 -3.02 -24.92
N TYR A 441 -12.72 -2.48 -24.21
CA TYR A 441 -12.51 -1.79 -22.94
C TYR A 441 -12.63 -2.84 -21.84
N PHE A 442 -11.68 -2.88 -20.92
CA PHE A 442 -11.78 -3.80 -19.78
C PHE A 442 -11.07 -3.26 -18.55
N ASP A 443 -11.51 -3.75 -17.41
CA ASP A 443 -10.95 -3.42 -16.09
C ASP A 443 -10.97 -4.66 -15.18
N PHE A 444 -10.12 -4.67 -14.15
CA PHE A 444 -9.96 -5.78 -13.22
C PHE A 444 -10.12 -5.35 -11.76
N GLU A 445 -10.78 -6.21 -10.98
CA GLU A 445 -10.68 -6.16 -9.51
C GLU A 445 -9.99 -7.40 -8.96
N THR A 446 -9.20 -7.20 -7.91
CA THR A 446 -8.28 -8.21 -7.39
C THR A 446 -8.38 -8.39 -5.88
N ILE A 447 -8.02 -9.59 -5.44
CA ILE A 447 -7.76 -9.91 -4.04
C ILE A 447 -6.24 -10.00 -3.81
N SER A 448 -5.77 -9.49 -2.68
CA SER A 448 -4.37 -9.61 -2.22
C SER A 448 -4.36 -9.98 -0.74
N SER A 449 -3.64 -11.05 -0.38
CA SER A 449 -3.57 -11.54 1.00
C SER A 449 -2.20 -12.18 1.29
N PRO A 450 -1.70 -12.13 2.54
CA PRO A 450 -0.56 -12.93 2.96
C PRO A 450 -0.81 -14.44 2.89
N ILE A 451 -2.08 -14.87 2.96
CA ILE A 451 -2.51 -16.25 2.77
C ILE A 451 -2.78 -16.49 1.27
N ARG A 452 -2.32 -17.62 0.73
CA ARG A 452 -2.46 -17.89 -0.71
C ARG A 452 -3.90 -18.02 -1.14
N VAL A 453 -4.29 -17.23 -2.14
CA VAL A 453 -5.66 -17.23 -2.70
C VAL A 453 -5.86 -18.36 -3.71
N ILE A 454 -4.80 -18.73 -4.43
CA ILE A 454 -4.80 -19.80 -5.43
C ILE A 454 -3.51 -20.64 -5.30
N ASP A 455 -3.55 -21.88 -5.78
CA ASP A 455 -2.38 -22.76 -5.78
C ASP A 455 -1.19 -22.15 -6.52
N ASN A 456 0.01 -22.45 -6.01
CA ASN A 456 1.27 -21.98 -6.56
C ASN A 456 1.32 -20.45 -6.73
N SER A 457 0.85 -19.71 -5.73
CA SER A 457 0.92 -18.23 -5.69
C SER A 457 1.90 -17.74 -4.63
N LEU A 458 2.30 -16.46 -4.75
CA LEU A 458 3.13 -15.74 -3.79
C LEU A 458 2.25 -15.01 -2.76
N PRO A 459 2.77 -14.65 -1.56
CA PRO A 459 2.01 -13.81 -0.64
C PRO A 459 1.81 -12.44 -1.26
N PHE A 460 0.66 -11.81 -0.98
CA PHE A 460 0.26 -10.49 -1.49
C PHE A 460 0.14 -10.38 -3.02
N MET A 461 0.27 -11.49 -3.75
CA MET A 461 0.04 -11.51 -5.19
C MET A 461 -1.40 -11.10 -5.50
N GLN A 462 -1.58 -10.16 -6.42
CA GLN A 462 -2.91 -9.67 -6.80
C GLN A 462 -3.59 -10.66 -7.75
N ILE A 463 -4.56 -11.41 -7.23
CA ILE A 463 -5.29 -12.41 -7.98
C ILE A 463 -6.59 -11.79 -8.52
N VAL A 464 -6.81 -11.87 -9.83
CA VAL A 464 -8.01 -11.33 -10.50
C VAL A 464 -9.24 -12.14 -10.13
N THR A 465 -10.25 -11.47 -9.58
CA THR A 465 -11.53 -12.09 -9.16
C THR A 465 -12.73 -11.55 -9.92
N GLN A 466 -12.54 -10.45 -10.64
CA GLN A 466 -13.58 -9.83 -11.46
C GLN A 466 -12.94 -9.20 -12.70
N CYS A 467 -13.68 -9.25 -13.81
CA CYS A 467 -13.34 -8.53 -15.03
C CYS A 467 -14.63 -8.03 -15.70
N SER A 468 -14.69 -6.75 -16.02
CA SER A 468 -15.77 -6.15 -16.81
C SER A 468 -15.25 -5.84 -18.21
N ILE A 469 -16.03 -6.15 -19.25
CA ILE A 469 -15.57 -6.05 -20.64
C ILE A 469 -16.66 -5.44 -21.52
N ILE A 470 -16.32 -4.42 -22.30
CA ILE A 470 -17.18 -3.88 -23.36
C ILE A 470 -16.43 -3.96 -24.69
N LYS A 471 -17.06 -4.59 -25.70
CA LYS A 471 -16.53 -4.67 -27.06
C LYS A 471 -17.26 -3.70 -27.97
N SER A 472 -16.52 -2.95 -28.77
CA SER A 472 -17.07 -1.99 -29.74
C SER A 472 -16.38 -2.15 -31.09
N THR A 473 -17.16 -2.04 -32.16
CA THR A 473 -16.70 -2.05 -33.56
C THR A 473 -17.15 -0.78 -34.26
N THR A 474 -16.66 -0.50 -35.47
CA THR A 474 -16.97 0.71 -36.24
C THR A 474 -18.47 1.01 -36.39
N ASN A 475 -19.32 -0.03 -36.43
CA ASN A 475 -20.77 0.12 -36.60
C ASN A 475 -21.54 0.12 -35.26
N SER A 476 -20.86 -0.01 -34.13
CA SER A 476 -21.49 -0.11 -32.82
C SER A 476 -22.01 1.24 -32.35
N LYS A 477 -23.30 1.29 -31.98
CA LYS A 477 -23.86 2.46 -31.29
C LYS A 477 -23.53 2.37 -29.81
N ILE A 478 -22.90 3.41 -29.27
CA ILE A 478 -22.41 3.46 -27.88
C ILE A 478 -23.52 3.20 -26.86
N GLU A 479 -24.69 3.78 -27.11
CA GLU A 479 -25.92 3.61 -26.33
C GLU A 479 -26.42 2.14 -26.25
N ASN A 480 -26.00 1.28 -27.17
CA ASN A 480 -26.40 -0.12 -27.23
C ASN A 480 -25.30 -1.10 -26.74
N LEU A 481 -24.15 -0.59 -26.30
CA LEU A 481 -23.07 -1.44 -25.81
C LEU A 481 -23.47 -2.12 -24.50
N THR A 482 -23.29 -3.45 -24.47
CA THR A 482 -23.48 -4.32 -23.31
C THR A 482 -22.14 -4.61 -22.66
N CYS A 483 -22.14 -4.78 -21.33
CA CYS A 483 -20.96 -5.19 -20.58
C CYS A 483 -21.05 -6.67 -20.22
N ASP A 484 -19.99 -7.41 -20.54
CA ASP A 484 -19.78 -8.77 -20.06
C ASP A 484 -19.10 -8.70 -18.69
N ASN A 485 -19.89 -8.77 -17.62
CA ASN A 485 -19.41 -8.73 -16.24
C ASN A 485 -19.10 -10.13 -15.71
N LEU A 486 -17.82 -10.48 -15.68
CA LEU A 486 -17.32 -11.73 -15.12
C LEU A 486 -16.93 -11.51 -13.66
N ILE A 487 -17.41 -12.35 -12.75
CA ILE A 487 -16.93 -12.41 -11.37
C ILE A 487 -16.97 -13.86 -10.87
N ILE A 488 -15.96 -14.24 -10.09
CA ILE A 488 -15.90 -15.55 -9.44
C ILE A 488 -16.09 -15.39 -7.94
N ASP A 489 -16.80 -16.33 -7.32
CA ASP A 489 -16.73 -16.50 -5.87
C ASP A 489 -15.28 -16.90 -5.51
N PRO A 490 -14.53 -16.08 -4.75
CA PRO A 490 -13.11 -16.33 -4.50
C PRO A 490 -12.84 -17.67 -3.80
N LYS A 491 -13.84 -18.25 -3.13
CA LYS A 491 -13.76 -19.62 -2.60
C LYS A 491 -13.49 -20.67 -3.69
N ASN A 492 -13.96 -20.44 -4.91
CA ASN A 492 -13.93 -21.38 -6.02
C ASN A 492 -12.88 -21.03 -7.09
N ILE A 493 -12.02 -20.04 -6.83
CA ILE A 493 -11.02 -19.61 -7.80
C ILE A 493 -10.07 -20.74 -8.20
N ASN A 494 -9.84 -20.86 -9.51
CA ASN A 494 -9.04 -21.90 -10.16
C ASN A 494 -8.45 -21.39 -11.49
N ILE A 495 -7.76 -22.25 -12.23
CA ILE A 495 -7.10 -21.89 -13.50
C ILE A 495 -8.11 -21.62 -14.63
N ASP A 496 -9.23 -22.34 -14.68
CA ASP A 496 -10.24 -22.18 -15.74
C ASP A 496 -10.89 -20.79 -15.71
N TRP A 497 -10.99 -20.19 -14.53
CA TRP A 497 -11.38 -18.79 -14.37
C TRP A 497 -10.50 -17.82 -15.16
N PHE A 498 -9.17 -18.00 -15.10
CA PHE A 498 -8.25 -17.15 -15.84
C PHE A 498 -8.35 -17.36 -17.36
N LYS A 499 -8.63 -18.60 -17.79
CA LYS A 499 -8.90 -18.92 -19.20
C LYS A 499 -10.12 -18.16 -19.70
N GLN A 500 -11.22 -18.23 -18.93
CA GLN A 500 -12.45 -17.50 -19.23
C GLN A 500 -12.20 -15.99 -19.40
N ILE A 501 -11.46 -15.36 -18.49
CA ILE A 501 -11.13 -13.93 -18.60
C ILE A 501 -10.37 -13.64 -19.90
N ILE A 502 -9.29 -14.37 -20.18
CA ILE A 502 -8.45 -14.12 -21.35
C ILE A 502 -9.24 -14.35 -22.65
N ASP A 503 -10.06 -15.40 -22.72
CA ASP A 503 -10.90 -15.69 -23.88
C ASP A 503 -11.98 -14.62 -24.08
N SER A 504 -12.56 -14.10 -22.99
CA SER A 504 -13.53 -13.01 -23.07
C SER A 504 -12.90 -11.68 -23.51
N ILE A 505 -11.66 -11.39 -23.10
CA ILE A 505 -10.95 -10.17 -23.52
C ILE A 505 -10.48 -10.30 -24.97
N TYR A 506 -9.86 -11.43 -25.33
CA TYR A 506 -9.22 -11.61 -26.63
C TYR A 506 -10.23 -11.43 -27.76
N PHE A 507 -9.97 -10.42 -28.60
CA PHE A 507 -10.81 -10.10 -29.75
C PHE A 507 -9.91 -9.86 -30.96
N GLY A 508 -9.32 -10.95 -31.45
CA GLY A 508 -8.37 -10.96 -32.56
C GLY A 508 -8.54 -12.19 -33.45
N PRO A 509 -7.75 -12.27 -34.54
CA PRO A 509 -7.75 -13.45 -35.40
C PRO A 509 -7.33 -14.70 -34.63
N GLU A 510 -7.99 -15.83 -34.91
CA GLU A 510 -7.69 -17.10 -34.24
C GLU A 510 -6.21 -17.50 -34.37
N PRO A 511 -5.58 -18.02 -33.30
CA PRO A 511 -4.20 -18.50 -33.36
C PRO A 511 -4.10 -19.70 -34.29
N ILE A 512 -3.26 -19.62 -35.33
CA ILE A 512 -2.95 -20.77 -36.18
C ILE A 512 -1.82 -21.56 -35.51
N LYS A 513 -2.10 -22.83 -35.16
CA LYS A 513 -1.11 -23.79 -34.66
C LYS A 513 -0.35 -24.39 -35.85
N ASP A 514 0.93 -24.06 -36.01
CA ASP A 514 1.83 -24.66 -37.02
C ASP A 514 3.06 -25.27 -36.33
N GLY A 515 2.97 -26.57 -36.06
CA GLY A 515 3.98 -27.31 -35.30
C GLY A 515 4.14 -26.76 -33.87
N LEU A 516 5.35 -26.35 -33.51
CA LEU A 516 5.68 -25.76 -32.20
C LEU A 516 5.43 -24.24 -32.11
N SER A 517 5.00 -23.60 -33.21
CA SER A 517 4.82 -22.15 -33.33
C SER A 517 3.34 -21.75 -33.39
N VAL A 518 3.01 -20.56 -32.88
CA VAL A 518 1.67 -19.96 -32.93
C VAL A 518 1.79 -18.64 -33.67
N ARG A 519 1.01 -18.45 -34.75
CA ARG A 519 1.01 -17.22 -35.55
C ARG A 519 -0.41 -16.71 -35.82
N ILE A 520 -0.53 -15.42 -36.13
CA ILE A 520 -1.79 -14.80 -36.59
C ILE A 520 -1.94 -14.92 -38.11
N SER A 521 -3.18 -15.06 -38.58
CA SER A 521 -3.53 -15.07 -40.01
C SER A 521 -3.51 -13.68 -40.65
N SER A 522 -3.71 -12.62 -39.87
CA SER A 522 -3.81 -11.23 -40.33
C SER A 522 -3.34 -10.24 -39.26
N PRO A 523 -3.03 -8.98 -39.62
CA PRO A 523 -2.72 -7.94 -38.64
C PRO A 523 -3.85 -7.75 -37.63
N HIS A 524 -3.49 -7.40 -36.40
CA HIS A 524 -4.46 -7.19 -35.33
C HIS A 524 -5.15 -5.83 -35.50
N SER A 525 -6.47 -5.83 -35.69
CA SER A 525 -7.30 -4.63 -35.90
C SER A 525 -7.97 -4.10 -34.62
N THR A 526 -7.52 -4.54 -33.44
CA THR A 526 -8.17 -4.27 -32.16
C THR A 526 -7.24 -3.51 -31.22
N SER A 527 -7.76 -2.46 -30.60
CA SER A 527 -7.15 -1.77 -29.46
C SER A 527 -7.79 -2.26 -28.16
N TYR A 528 -6.96 -2.61 -27.18
CA TYR A 528 -7.41 -3.02 -25.85
C TYR A 528 -7.27 -1.84 -24.90
N ILE A 529 -8.36 -1.18 -24.58
CA ILE A 529 -8.38 0.12 -23.90
C ILE A 529 -8.53 -0.09 -22.40
N VAL A 530 -7.64 0.57 -21.65
CA VAL A 530 -7.54 0.50 -20.20
C VAL A 530 -7.21 1.88 -19.63
N TYR A 531 -7.26 2.03 -18.30
CA TYR A 531 -6.88 3.28 -17.63
C TYR A 531 -5.56 3.16 -16.84
N ASN A 532 -5.00 1.96 -16.67
CA ASN A 532 -3.69 1.77 -16.05
C ASN A 532 -2.91 0.61 -16.68
N LYS A 533 -2.37 0.75 -17.90
CA LYS A 533 -1.78 -0.39 -18.63
C LYS A 533 -0.78 -1.24 -17.85
N SER A 534 -0.06 -0.63 -16.90
CA SER A 534 0.96 -1.32 -16.09
C SER A 534 0.34 -2.39 -15.19
N PHE A 535 -0.79 -2.10 -14.55
CA PHE A 535 -1.50 -3.04 -13.70
C PHE A 535 -2.14 -4.16 -14.55
N GLU A 536 -2.91 -3.80 -15.58
CA GLU A 536 -3.67 -4.71 -16.43
C GLU A 536 -2.74 -5.68 -17.17
N CYS A 537 -1.63 -5.18 -17.72
CA CYS A 537 -0.61 -6.02 -18.36
C CYS A 537 0.04 -7.01 -17.38
N SER A 538 0.23 -6.60 -16.13
CA SER A 538 0.85 -7.45 -15.11
C SER A 538 -0.09 -8.59 -14.73
N ARG A 539 -1.37 -8.28 -14.50
CA ARG A 539 -2.42 -9.28 -14.22
C ARG A 539 -2.59 -10.29 -15.35
N LEU A 540 -2.64 -9.84 -16.60
CA LEU A 540 -2.74 -10.72 -17.77
C LEU A 540 -1.54 -11.69 -17.87
N LYS A 541 -0.32 -11.20 -17.64
CA LYS A 541 0.90 -12.04 -17.67
C LYS A 541 0.90 -13.07 -16.55
N GLU A 542 0.44 -12.70 -15.36
CA GLU A 542 0.30 -13.61 -14.23
C GLU A 542 -0.72 -14.71 -14.51
N MET A 543 -1.90 -14.35 -15.03
CA MET A 543 -2.92 -15.31 -15.45
C MET A 543 -2.40 -16.30 -16.51
N ALA A 544 -1.73 -15.82 -17.56
CA ALA A 544 -1.11 -16.70 -18.56
C ALA A 544 -0.06 -17.63 -17.95
N LYS A 545 0.70 -17.16 -16.95
CA LYS A 545 1.68 -17.99 -16.23
C LYS A 545 1.01 -19.10 -15.41
N PHE A 546 -0.10 -18.80 -14.73
CA PHE A 546 -0.88 -19.82 -14.01
C PHE A 546 -1.45 -20.87 -14.95
N ILE A 547 -1.96 -20.44 -16.11
CA ILE A 547 -2.50 -21.34 -17.13
C ILE A 547 -1.39 -22.20 -17.75
N ASN A 548 -0.21 -21.62 -18.00
CA ASN A 548 0.97 -22.30 -18.54
C ASN A 548 0.71 -23.06 -19.86
N GLU A 549 -0.14 -22.51 -20.72
CA GLU A 549 -0.42 -23.04 -22.06
C GLU A 549 -0.01 -22.00 -23.11
N LYS A 550 0.69 -22.46 -24.17
CA LYS A 550 1.24 -21.58 -25.22
C LYS A 550 0.19 -20.68 -25.88
N GLU A 551 -1.04 -21.18 -26.01
CA GLU A 551 -2.15 -20.44 -26.59
C GLU A 551 -2.51 -19.18 -25.79
N TYR A 552 -2.56 -19.29 -24.46
CA TYR A 552 -2.91 -18.17 -23.59
C TYR A 552 -1.74 -17.18 -23.44
N THR A 553 -0.50 -17.66 -23.40
CA THR A 553 0.68 -16.80 -23.50
C THR A 553 0.64 -15.95 -24.77
N PHE A 554 0.31 -16.56 -25.90
CA PHE A 554 0.16 -15.86 -27.17
C PHE A 554 -0.98 -14.84 -27.16
N LYS A 555 -2.19 -15.22 -26.70
CA LYS A 555 -3.33 -14.30 -26.56
C LYS A 555 -2.96 -13.08 -25.72
N VAL A 556 -2.31 -13.28 -24.57
CA VAL A 556 -1.86 -12.21 -23.67
C VAL A 556 -0.78 -11.34 -24.29
N GLU A 557 0.17 -11.90 -25.04
CA GLU A 557 1.16 -11.11 -25.78
C GLU A 557 0.50 -10.21 -26.83
N GLN A 558 -0.50 -10.72 -27.54
CA GLN A 558 -1.27 -9.93 -28.51
C GLN A 558 -2.09 -8.82 -27.83
N ILE A 559 -2.74 -9.12 -26.70
CA ILE A 559 -3.48 -8.10 -25.92
C ILE A 559 -2.50 -7.00 -25.48
N ASN A 560 -1.42 -7.36 -24.80
CA ASN A 560 -0.44 -6.40 -24.26
C ASN A 560 0.24 -5.57 -25.35
N LYS A 561 0.49 -6.13 -26.53
CA LYS A 561 1.08 -5.40 -27.67
C LYS A 561 0.15 -4.31 -28.21
N ASN A 562 -1.16 -4.51 -28.07
CA ASN A 562 -2.19 -3.62 -28.62
C ASN A 562 -2.98 -2.89 -27.51
N ILE A 563 -2.44 -2.85 -26.29
CA ILE A 563 -3.04 -2.15 -25.17
C ILE A 563 -2.89 -0.65 -25.33
N TYR A 564 -3.91 0.10 -24.94
CA TYR A 564 -4.00 1.54 -25.08
C TYR A 564 -4.44 2.16 -23.74
N ASP A 565 -3.61 3.04 -23.20
CA ASP A 565 -3.82 3.63 -21.88
C ASP A 565 -4.38 5.05 -21.98
N LEU A 566 -5.59 5.25 -21.47
CA LEU A 566 -6.22 6.57 -21.47
C LEU A 566 -5.62 7.53 -20.44
N ALA A 567 -5.00 7.03 -19.37
CA ALA A 567 -4.36 7.90 -18.38
C ALA A 567 -3.15 8.64 -18.97
N ASP A 568 -2.52 8.11 -20.04
CA ASP A 568 -1.40 8.75 -20.73
C ASP A 568 -1.74 10.20 -21.17
N PHE A 569 -3.02 10.53 -21.44
CA PHE A 569 -3.46 11.88 -21.82
C PHE A 569 -3.47 12.90 -20.69
N PHE A 570 -3.52 12.47 -19.43
CA PHE A 570 -3.68 13.35 -18.27
C PHE A 570 -2.41 13.45 -17.43
N ILE A 571 -1.39 12.65 -17.75
CA ILE A 571 -0.10 12.64 -17.05
C ILE A 571 0.76 13.83 -17.48
N LEU A 572 1.12 14.66 -16.51
CA LEU A 572 2.12 15.72 -16.70
C LEU A 572 3.53 15.11 -16.62
N SER A 573 4.15 14.78 -17.75
CA SER A 573 5.54 14.30 -17.79
C SER A 573 6.54 15.43 -18.06
N SER A 574 7.56 15.58 -17.22
CA SER A 574 8.60 16.61 -17.33
C SER A 574 9.90 16.16 -18.04
N GLY A 575 9.82 15.22 -18.99
CA GLY A 575 11.00 14.65 -19.64
C GLY A 575 11.48 15.48 -20.84
N THR A 576 12.80 15.56 -21.04
CA THR A 576 13.42 16.07 -22.28
C THR A 576 13.18 15.17 -23.50
N ASP A 577 12.71 13.93 -23.28
CA ASP A 577 12.58 12.89 -24.32
C ASP A 577 11.15 12.35 -24.48
N LYS A 578 10.19 12.83 -23.68
CA LYS A 578 8.77 12.54 -23.84
C LYS A 578 8.02 13.85 -23.91
N VAL A 579 7.63 14.22 -25.12
CA VAL A 579 6.74 15.36 -25.31
C VAL A 579 5.40 14.99 -24.69
N GLY A 580 4.94 15.77 -23.70
CA GLY A 580 3.77 15.41 -22.92
C GLY A 580 2.51 15.43 -23.78
N TYR A 581 1.88 14.28 -23.94
CA TYR A 581 0.49 14.13 -24.38
C TYR A 581 -0.42 14.61 -23.24
N TYR A 582 -0.51 15.92 -23.00
CA TYR A 582 -1.26 16.41 -21.84
C TYR A 582 -2.55 17.12 -22.23
N ILE A 583 -3.60 16.76 -21.51
CA ILE A 583 -4.83 17.47 -21.30
C ILE A 583 -4.82 17.86 -19.82
N PHE A 584 -4.59 19.13 -19.57
CA PHE A 584 -4.49 19.68 -18.23
C PHE A 584 -5.79 20.37 -17.84
N PHE A 585 -6.32 20.03 -16.67
CA PHE A 585 -7.38 20.78 -16.01
C PHE A 585 -6.92 21.19 -14.62
N LYS A 586 -7.08 22.47 -14.30
CA LYS A 586 -6.72 23.03 -12.99
C LYS A 586 -7.43 22.31 -11.85
N GLU A 587 -8.69 21.93 -12.08
CA GLU A 587 -9.55 21.27 -11.10
C GLU A 587 -9.04 19.89 -10.68
N LEU A 588 -8.14 19.28 -11.45
CA LEU A 588 -7.54 18.01 -11.07
C LEU A 588 -6.36 18.18 -10.11
N TYR A 589 -5.81 19.38 -9.94
CA TYR A 589 -4.65 19.61 -9.07
C TYR A 589 -3.46 18.66 -9.29
N GLY A 590 -3.30 18.14 -10.52
CA GLY A 590 -2.27 17.17 -10.89
C GLY A 590 -2.62 15.70 -10.62
N PHE A 591 -3.80 15.41 -10.10
CA PHE A 591 -4.39 14.06 -10.09
C PHE A 591 -4.91 13.68 -11.47
N TYR A 592 -5.07 12.40 -11.72
CA TYR A 592 -5.54 11.93 -13.01
C TYR A 592 -6.25 10.57 -12.96
N SER A 593 -6.60 10.04 -11.79
CA SER A 593 -7.38 8.79 -11.74
C SER A 593 -8.72 8.93 -12.47
N ILE A 594 -9.26 7.80 -12.92
CA ILE A 594 -10.49 7.77 -13.73
C ILE A 594 -11.67 8.46 -13.02
N LYS A 595 -11.72 8.33 -11.69
CA LYS A 595 -12.72 8.92 -10.78
C LYS A 595 -12.63 10.43 -10.70
N LYS A 596 -11.45 11.00 -10.94
CA LYS A 596 -11.22 12.45 -10.99
C LYS A 596 -11.52 13.05 -12.35
N VAL A 597 -11.18 12.32 -13.41
CA VAL A 597 -11.40 12.77 -14.79
C VAL A 597 -12.86 12.66 -15.19
N LEU A 598 -13.58 11.60 -14.81
CA LEU A 598 -14.97 11.41 -15.19
C LEU A 598 -15.90 12.59 -14.82
N PRO A 599 -15.83 13.18 -13.62
CA PRO A 599 -16.61 14.39 -13.28
C PRO A 599 -16.38 15.57 -14.24
N LEU A 600 -15.18 15.69 -14.83
CA LEU A 600 -14.93 16.71 -15.85
C LEU A 600 -15.70 16.42 -17.14
N VAL A 601 -15.83 15.14 -17.53
CA VAL A 601 -16.65 14.74 -18.68
C VAL A 601 -18.09 15.20 -18.47
N GLY A 602 -18.69 14.91 -17.32
CA GLY A 602 -20.05 15.38 -17.01
C GLY A 602 -20.17 16.91 -17.00
N LYS A 603 -19.19 17.60 -16.41
CA LYS A 603 -19.16 19.07 -16.33
C LYS A 603 -19.06 19.75 -17.70
N TYR A 604 -18.17 19.27 -18.57
CA TYR A 604 -17.85 19.92 -19.84
C TYR A 604 -18.65 19.35 -21.02
N ASN A 605 -19.14 18.12 -20.92
CA ASN A 605 -19.95 17.46 -21.94
C ASN A 605 -20.89 16.39 -21.33
N GLN A 606 -21.96 16.85 -20.68
CA GLN A 606 -22.98 15.99 -20.06
C GLN A 606 -23.58 14.94 -21.02
N LYS A 607 -23.68 15.27 -22.31
CA LYS A 607 -24.21 14.34 -23.33
C LYS A 607 -23.33 13.10 -23.48
N ILE A 608 -22.00 13.26 -23.48
CA ILE A 608 -21.06 12.13 -23.56
C ILE A 608 -21.21 11.22 -22.34
N TYR A 609 -21.30 11.84 -21.15
CA TYR A 609 -21.47 11.14 -19.88
C TYR A 609 -22.73 10.25 -19.89
N GLU A 610 -23.87 10.81 -20.34
CA GLU A 610 -25.14 10.09 -20.46
C GLU A 610 -25.10 9.00 -21.54
N GLN A 611 -24.49 9.30 -22.69
CA GLN A 611 -24.37 8.34 -23.80
C GLN A 611 -23.56 7.10 -23.45
N ALA A 612 -22.48 7.25 -22.67
CA ALA A 612 -21.68 6.13 -22.18
C ALA A 612 -22.36 5.34 -21.04
N LYS A 613 -23.47 5.87 -20.50
CA LYS A 613 -24.20 5.37 -19.32
C LYS A 613 -23.35 5.37 -18.05
N CYS A 614 -22.53 6.40 -17.87
CA CYS A 614 -21.72 6.56 -16.67
C CYS A 614 -22.61 6.82 -15.44
N LEU A 615 -22.13 6.37 -14.30
CA LEU A 615 -22.70 6.59 -12.98
C LEU A 615 -21.74 7.46 -12.15
N ASP A 616 -22.30 8.25 -11.23
CA ASP A 616 -21.50 9.01 -10.29
C ASP A 616 -20.99 8.07 -9.20
N TYR A 617 -19.66 7.95 -9.06
CA TYR A 617 -19.02 7.09 -8.06
C TYR A 617 -19.52 7.39 -6.64
N ASN A 618 -19.89 8.65 -6.34
CA ASN A 618 -20.40 9.03 -5.02
C ASN A 618 -21.77 8.42 -4.69
N THR A 619 -22.48 7.91 -5.70
CA THR A 619 -23.78 7.26 -5.54
C THR A 619 -23.68 5.74 -5.40
N LEU A 620 -22.50 5.17 -5.63
CA LEU A 620 -22.26 3.73 -5.56
C LEU A 620 -21.97 3.29 -4.12
N LYS A 621 -22.55 2.15 -3.73
CA LYS A 621 -22.25 1.54 -2.43
C LYS A 621 -20.82 0.98 -2.37
N ILE A 622 -20.34 0.43 -3.48
CA ILE A 622 -18.93 0.07 -3.69
C ILE A 622 -18.39 1.10 -4.68
N GLY A 623 -17.62 2.07 -4.17
CA GLY A 623 -17.11 3.19 -4.97
C GLY A 623 -15.62 3.11 -5.30
N ASN A 624 -14.89 2.12 -4.76
CA ASN A 624 -13.47 1.95 -5.05
C ASN A 624 -12.97 0.50 -4.96
N GLY A 625 -11.81 0.25 -5.58
CA GLY A 625 -11.18 -1.07 -5.66
C GLY A 625 -10.69 -1.59 -4.30
N GLN A 626 -10.35 -0.72 -3.34
CA GLN A 626 -9.99 -1.17 -1.98
C GLN A 626 -11.19 -1.80 -1.28
N VAL A 627 -12.37 -1.16 -1.33
CA VAL A 627 -13.61 -1.72 -0.78
C VAL A 627 -13.97 -3.02 -1.50
N CYS A 628 -13.80 -3.07 -2.82
CA CYS A 628 -14.02 -4.28 -3.62
C CYS A 628 -13.11 -5.45 -3.16
N GLN A 629 -11.81 -5.17 -2.97
CA GLN A 629 -10.83 -6.11 -2.47
C GLN A 629 -11.14 -6.58 -1.05
N GLU A 630 -11.54 -5.68 -0.15
CA GLU A 630 -11.93 -6.01 1.23
C GLU A 630 -13.14 -6.95 1.27
N GLU A 631 -14.21 -6.66 0.51
CA GLU A 631 -15.40 -7.53 0.44
C GLU A 631 -15.09 -8.90 -0.19
N THR A 632 -14.25 -8.93 -1.23
CA THR A 632 -13.78 -10.19 -1.83
C THR A 632 -12.94 -10.99 -0.84
N THR A 633 -12.10 -10.32 -0.05
CA THR A 633 -11.29 -10.95 1.01
C THR A 633 -12.17 -11.50 2.12
N LYS A 634 -13.21 -10.76 2.55
CA LYS A 634 -14.21 -11.27 3.50
C LYS A 634 -14.86 -12.54 2.97
N ARG A 635 -15.25 -12.57 1.69
CA ARG A 635 -15.84 -13.76 1.07
C ARG A 635 -14.86 -14.94 1.03
N PHE A 636 -13.60 -14.70 0.69
CA PHE A 636 -12.56 -15.74 0.66
C PHE A 636 -12.40 -16.44 2.02
N PHE A 637 -12.49 -15.69 3.12
CA PHE A 637 -12.41 -16.19 4.50
C PHE A 637 -13.76 -16.58 5.12
N ASP A 638 -14.82 -16.78 4.31
CA ASP A 638 -16.14 -17.19 4.79
C ASP A 638 -16.82 -16.22 5.78
N LEU A 639 -16.45 -14.93 5.74
CA LEU A 639 -17.04 -13.87 6.57
C LEU A 639 -18.32 -13.27 5.97
N VAL A 640 -18.62 -13.60 4.72
CA VAL A 640 -19.83 -13.19 3.99
C VAL A 640 -20.61 -14.44 3.58
N SER A 641 -21.89 -14.50 3.93
CA SER A 641 -22.76 -15.63 3.55
C SER A 641 -23.04 -15.67 2.04
N ASP A 642 -23.43 -16.83 1.51
CA ASP A 642 -23.77 -16.97 0.08
C ASP A 642 -24.87 -16.01 -0.38
N SER A 643 -25.82 -15.70 0.52
CA SER A 643 -26.94 -14.80 0.23
C SER A 643 -26.51 -13.33 0.19
N GLU A 644 -25.55 -12.94 1.04
CA GLU A 644 -24.97 -11.61 1.06
C GLU A 644 -23.99 -11.42 -0.10
N TRP A 645 -23.19 -12.46 -0.41
CA TRP A 645 -22.28 -12.45 -1.55
C TRP A 645 -23.01 -12.17 -2.85
N LYS A 646 -24.15 -12.82 -3.12
CA LYS A 646 -24.96 -12.53 -4.32
C LYS A 646 -25.43 -11.08 -4.43
N LYS A 647 -25.64 -10.39 -3.30
CA LYS A 647 -26.00 -8.96 -3.30
C LYS A 647 -24.77 -8.10 -3.60
N LEU A 648 -23.67 -8.37 -2.90
CA LEU A 648 -22.39 -7.68 -3.12
C LEU A 648 -21.88 -7.86 -4.55
N GLU A 649 -22.03 -9.06 -5.11
CA GLU A 649 -21.66 -9.40 -6.48
C GLU A 649 -22.28 -8.43 -7.49
N ASN A 650 -23.55 -8.07 -7.33
CA ASN A 650 -24.22 -7.12 -8.23
C ASN A 650 -23.70 -5.68 -8.04
N GLU A 651 -23.40 -5.28 -6.81
CA GLU A 651 -22.82 -3.97 -6.51
C GLU A 651 -21.39 -3.85 -7.07
N MET A 652 -20.58 -4.90 -6.93
CA MET A 652 -19.22 -4.99 -7.48
C MET A 652 -19.23 -4.96 -9.02
N LYS A 653 -20.16 -5.70 -9.66
CA LYS A 653 -20.35 -5.65 -11.13
C LYS A 653 -20.66 -4.23 -11.59
N THR A 654 -21.56 -3.53 -10.89
CA THR A 654 -21.93 -2.16 -11.22
C THR A 654 -20.74 -1.21 -11.15
N TYR A 655 -19.88 -1.36 -10.14
CA TYR A 655 -18.69 -0.53 -9.97
C TYR A 655 -17.65 -0.73 -11.09
N CYS A 656 -17.21 -1.97 -11.33
CA CYS A 656 -16.19 -2.24 -12.35
C CYS A 656 -16.73 -1.99 -13.77
N GLU A 657 -18.03 -2.24 -14.04
CA GLU A 657 -18.66 -1.82 -15.29
C GLU A 657 -18.60 -0.29 -15.46
N ASN A 658 -18.80 0.47 -14.37
CA ASN A 658 -18.71 1.92 -14.42
C ASN A 658 -17.30 2.39 -14.79
N ASP A 659 -16.24 1.72 -14.35
CA ASP A 659 -14.87 2.03 -14.77
C ASP A 659 -14.70 1.85 -16.29
N VAL A 660 -15.19 0.74 -16.85
CA VAL A 660 -15.14 0.47 -18.29
C VAL A 660 -15.99 1.49 -19.09
N ARG A 661 -17.18 1.84 -18.59
CA ARG A 661 -18.02 2.91 -19.19
C ARG A 661 -17.35 4.27 -19.13
N SER A 662 -16.64 4.55 -18.05
CA SER A 662 -15.89 5.78 -17.87
C SER A 662 -14.73 5.89 -18.86
N MET A 663 -14.06 4.79 -19.19
CA MET A 663 -13.06 4.77 -20.27
C MET A 663 -13.66 5.16 -21.62
N ILE A 664 -14.85 4.66 -21.95
CA ILE A 664 -15.57 5.03 -23.17
C ILE A 664 -15.90 6.53 -23.15
N ALA A 665 -16.44 7.05 -22.04
CA ALA A 665 -16.77 8.46 -21.90
C ALA A 665 -15.53 9.36 -22.04
N ILE A 666 -14.41 8.97 -21.43
CA ILE A 666 -13.15 9.71 -21.48
C ILE A 666 -12.56 9.70 -22.89
N GLU A 667 -12.58 8.58 -23.62
CA GLU A 667 -12.12 8.56 -25.01
C GLU A 667 -12.93 9.54 -25.89
N LEU A 668 -14.26 9.53 -25.75
CA LEU A 668 -15.13 10.45 -26.48
C LEU A 668 -14.87 11.90 -26.07
N PHE A 669 -14.64 12.14 -24.78
CA PHE A 669 -14.33 13.47 -24.26
C PHE A 669 -13.00 14.00 -24.81
N ILE A 670 -11.97 13.17 -24.87
CA ILE A 670 -10.67 13.53 -25.49
C ILE A 670 -10.87 13.95 -26.94
N LYS A 671 -11.65 13.17 -27.71
CA LYS A 671 -11.96 13.50 -29.12
C LYS A 671 -12.73 14.81 -29.26
N ASP A 672 -13.74 15.02 -28.42
CA ASP A 672 -14.53 16.24 -28.39
C ASP A 672 -13.67 17.47 -28.05
N LEU A 673 -12.76 17.33 -27.09
CA LEU A 673 -11.79 18.37 -26.76
C LEU A 673 -10.87 18.68 -27.94
N LEU A 674 -10.25 17.67 -28.56
CA LEU A 674 -9.33 17.91 -29.68
C LEU A 674 -10.01 18.60 -30.85
N ASN A 675 -11.24 18.21 -31.19
CA ASN A 675 -12.03 18.88 -32.22
C ASN A 675 -12.32 20.35 -31.87
N LYS A 676 -12.73 20.64 -30.63
CA LYS A 676 -13.05 22.02 -30.18
C LYS A 676 -11.83 22.93 -30.12
N TYR A 677 -10.65 22.38 -29.87
CA TYR A 677 -9.41 23.14 -29.73
C TYR A 677 -8.57 23.20 -31.02
N GLU A 678 -8.90 22.45 -32.07
CA GLU A 678 -8.39 22.67 -33.43
C GLU A 678 -8.87 24.01 -34.02
N ASP A 679 -10.08 24.46 -33.67
CA ASP A 679 -10.67 25.71 -34.16
C ASP A 679 -10.01 27.00 -33.60
N VAL A 680 -9.09 26.89 -32.62
CA VAL A 680 -8.41 28.05 -31.98
C VAL A 680 -6.99 28.27 -32.53
N ILE A 681 -6.52 27.44 -33.47
CA ILE A 681 -5.16 27.55 -34.06
C ILE A 681 -5.21 28.21 -35.46
N ASN A 682 -6.39 28.44 -36.03
CA ASN A 682 -6.57 29.08 -37.34
C ASN A 682 -6.97 30.58 -37.29
N GLU A 683 -6.84 31.24 -36.14
CA GLU A 683 -6.84 32.72 -35.99
C GLU A 683 -5.51 33.18 -35.38
#